data_AF-A0A3M2B067-F1
#
_entry.id   AF-A0A3M2B067-F1
#
_cell.length_a   1.000
_cell.length_b   1.000
_cell.length_c   1.000
_cell.angle_alpha   90.00
_cell.angle_beta   90.00
_cell.angle_gamma   90.00
#
_symmetry.space_group_name_H-M   'P 1'
#
loop_
_entity.id
_entity.type
_entity.pdbx_description
1 polymer ?
#
loop_
_entity_poly.entity_id
_entity_poly.type
_entity_poly.pdbx_seq_one_letter_code
_entity_poly.pdbx_strand_id
1 'polypeptide(L)'
;MLHSKLGNKVLVSLLLIALLGLLLISPTLQAQGSGVSLRITAVDTSAFPQVKVSIFGEGLQGGLDNAEIQLEEDGQRRQIISDETEDIGVQVAIVVDASSNILAPGATGRSRLDEAAFAVNDLIRSRRLLEGKDYLSAIAFGRENNKPVPQVLAPWSQDYQDVINQVLLMRPDPANQKTPLIQQIFFALEQFKNANVPSNLQRHIVVFSDGIDLLSGTQPEDLPRIANQLNVRVHTVWFRNNVREAGANMRRIAAITGGQTFTISASEPIPINIWETIQASQRQRVIVYRSDNPNPQQVSVSAIDVSGDRQEAQSFVPPLRILPAHVLVLKPGSQPITRKGASWNTPVTELDPTTISGQIEITWPDGHGRIVEDVEFSIDGKVLEGMETTREGNRLGVVLPIADLDQGRHTLRVRVTDELGLTAESEPVSLGIIVDKPPPPPTPNMDATADAREAEMRATADARTTVQAMEVATAAVAAEAKMRATADARATVQAMEVATAAVAAEAEMRATADARATVQAMEVATAAVAAEAKIAAQATETARKQESTMARIQETAEDWQTRFRSLSYVSIASGAFGLIALIFAIVAWRSPRVRKRATEIVGGTIQAVTEPFMGARDGGPPTTEALARLILVAGGASASQSIDIYKEVTKIGRDITLADVILTDRRVSRYHAQIVQEKDGFRLYDEGSTSGTWVNDRQVSMQGHLLSSGDEINFGPVRYRFVLVETENATLVGHPEDVGEPTQIYVPAADAPTQIDFDDATQIDRSYVNPSDFDSTQYMESGDDDESDRTKRGSRI
;
A
#
# COMPACT_ATOMS: atom_id res chain seq x y z
N MET A 1 45.25 19.18 -65.57
CA MET A 1 45.34 19.28 -64.10
C MET A 1 44.15 20.03 -63.47
N LEU A 2 42.91 19.84 -63.96
CA LEU A 2 41.74 20.64 -63.55
C LEU A 2 40.45 19.83 -63.24
N HIS A 3 40.54 18.52 -62.99
CA HIS A 3 39.37 17.67 -62.70
C HIS A 3 39.36 17.00 -61.31
N SER A 4 40.47 17.02 -60.56
CA SER A 4 40.53 16.41 -59.22
C SER A 4 40.05 17.31 -58.07
N LYS A 5 39.90 18.63 -58.28
CA LYS A 5 39.51 19.58 -57.20
C LYS A 5 38.00 19.78 -57.04
N LEU A 6 37.18 19.36 -58.00
CA LEU A 6 35.72 19.45 -57.89
C LEU A 6 35.12 18.25 -57.13
N GLY A 7 35.61 17.03 -57.41
CA GLY A 7 35.17 15.80 -56.75
C GLY A 7 35.30 15.85 -55.23
N ASN A 8 36.44 16.28 -54.69
CA ASN A 8 36.63 16.36 -53.23
C ASN A 8 35.69 17.36 -52.55
N LYS A 9 35.27 18.45 -53.20
CA LYS A 9 34.33 19.40 -52.59
C LYS A 9 32.91 18.84 -52.54
N VAL A 10 32.45 18.22 -53.63
CA VAL A 10 31.14 17.55 -53.68
C VAL A 10 31.09 16.37 -52.73
N LEU A 11 32.17 15.57 -52.64
CA LEU A 11 32.27 14.46 -51.70
C LEU A 11 32.23 14.94 -50.24
N VAL A 12 32.99 15.99 -49.88
CA VAL A 12 32.98 16.55 -48.52
C VAL A 12 31.62 17.16 -48.18
N SER A 13 30.95 17.87 -49.11
CA SER A 13 29.59 18.38 -48.87
C SER A 13 28.55 17.28 -48.72
N LEU A 14 28.62 16.20 -49.51
CA LEU A 14 27.76 15.02 -49.33
C LEU A 14 28.01 14.31 -48.00
N LEU A 15 29.28 14.22 -47.56
CA LEU A 15 29.64 13.63 -46.28
C LEU A 15 29.15 14.51 -45.11
N LEU A 16 29.21 15.83 -45.23
CA LEU A 16 28.66 16.78 -44.26
C LEU A 16 27.13 16.74 -44.21
N ILE A 17 26.44 16.63 -45.35
CA ILE A 17 24.97 16.48 -45.41
C ILE A 17 24.54 15.11 -44.87
N ALA A 18 25.30 14.04 -45.12
CA ALA A 18 25.06 12.73 -44.51
C ALA A 18 25.30 12.75 -42.98
N LEU A 19 26.33 13.47 -42.51
CA LEU A 19 26.61 13.65 -41.08
C LEU A 19 25.51 14.49 -40.40
N LEU A 20 25.03 15.54 -41.07
CA LEU A 20 23.93 16.38 -40.58
C LEU A 20 22.58 15.63 -40.62
N GLY A 21 22.39 14.75 -41.61
CA GLY A 21 21.26 13.82 -41.67
C GLY A 21 21.28 12.77 -40.57
N LEU A 22 22.46 12.25 -40.20
CA LEU A 22 22.64 11.39 -39.02
C LEU A 22 22.46 12.14 -37.68
N LEU A 23 22.56 13.48 -37.68
CA LEU A 23 22.28 14.33 -36.52
C LEU A 23 20.79 14.74 -36.42
N LEU A 24 20.05 14.71 -37.53
CA LEU A 24 18.61 15.01 -37.58
C LEU A 24 17.73 13.76 -37.50
N ILE A 25 18.27 12.59 -37.83
CA ILE A 25 17.76 11.30 -37.37
C ILE A 25 18.51 10.97 -36.09
N SER A 26 18.15 11.63 -34.99
CA SER A 26 18.46 11.07 -33.67
C SER A 26 17.83 9.69 -33.64
N PRO A 27 18.59 8.57 -33.57
CA PRO A 27 17.99 7.39 -32.99
C PRO A 27 17.54 7.83 -31.59
N THR A 28 16.31 7.49 -31.21
CA THR A 28 16.05 7.31 -29.79
C THR A 28 17.08 6.29 -29.33
N LEU A 29 18.11 6.75 -28.61
CA LEU A 29 18.93 5.85 -27.82
C LEU A 29 17.99 5.32 -26.75
N GLN A 30 17.31 4.22 -27.09
CA GLN A 30 16.99 3.20 -26.10
C GLN A 30 18.33 2.81 -25.49
N ALA A 31 18.68 3.47 -24.40
CA ALA A 31 19.86 3.18 -23.62
C ALA A 31 19.71 1.74 -23.14
N GLN A 32 20.38 0.81 -23.82
CA GLN A 32 20.47 -0.57 -23.37
C GLN A 32 21.25 -0.57 -22.05
N GLY A 33 20.52 -0.61 -20.92
CA GLY A 33 21.10 -0.88 -19.61
C GLY A 33 21.71 0.31 -18.87
N SER A 34 21.21 1.53 -19.03
CA SER A 34 21.26 2.47 -17.90
C SER A 34 20.33 1.93 -16.81
N GLY A 35 20.81 1.75 -15.58
CA GLY A 35 20.02 1.24 -14.44
C GLY A 35 18.96 2.22 -13.91
N VAL A 36 18.51 3.12 -14.78
CA VAL A 36 17.53 4.17 -14.51
C VAL A 36 16.18 3.69 -15.03
N SER A 37 15.15 3.75 -14.19
CA SER A 37 13.79 3.42 -14.60
C SER A 37 12.80 4.35 -13.93
N LEU A 38 11.80 4.79 -14.68
CA LEU A 38 10.62 5.51 -14.20
C LEU A 38 9.39 4.66 -14.53
N ARG A 39 8.40 4.65 -13.65
CA ARG A 39 7.14 3.92 -13.86
C ARG A 39 5.98 4.61 -13.16
N ILE A 40 4.83 4.65 -13.83
CA ILE A 40 3.52 4.85 -13.20
C ILE A 40 3.08 3.52 -12.59
N THR A 41 2.89 3.49 -11.28
CA THR A 41 2.58 2.28 -10.49
C THR A 41 1.09 2.12 -10.25
N ALA A 42 0.36 3.24 -10.23
CA ALA A 42 -1.10 3.28 -10.24
C ALA A 42 -1.62 4.61 -10.80
N VAL A 43 -2.79 4.53 -11.41
CA VAL A 43 -3.66 5.66 -11.74
C VAL A 43 -4.98 5.41 -11.02
N ASP A 44 -5.29 6.24 -10.04
CA ASP A 44 -6.50 6.17 -9.23
C ASP A 44 -7.45 7.30 -9.64
N THR A 45 -8.64 6.88 -10.08
CA THR A 45 -9.73 7.73 -10.57
C THR A 45 -10.97 7.64 -9.68
N SER A 46 -10.86 7.09 -8.46
CA SER A 46 -11.98 7.01 -7.50
C SER A 46 -12.56 8.39 -7.15
N ALA A 47 -11.73 9.44 -7.15
CA ALA A 47 -12.10 10.82 -6.90
C ALA A 47 -12.27 11.66 -8.20
N PHE A 48 -12.48 11.01 -9.36
CA PHE A 48 -12.59 11.68 -10.66
C PHE A 48 -13.64 12.82 -10.62
N PRO A 49 -13.38 13.99 -11.25
CA PRO A 49 -12.29 14.31 -12.17
C PRO A 49 -10.92 14.61 -11.54
N GLN A 50 -10.76 14.49 -10.22
CA GLN A 50 -9.42 14.45 -9.63
C GLN A 50 -8.79 13.07 -9.86
N VAL A 51 -7.58 13.04 -10.39
CA VAL A 51 -6.83 11.82 -10.71
C VAL A 51 -5.53 11.81 -9.90
N LYS A 52 -5.26 10.70 -9.21
CA LYS A 52 -4.06 10.48 -8.40
C LYS A 52 -3.15 9.49 -9.12
N VAL A 53 -1.93 9.90 -9.43
CA VAL A 53 -0.94 9.13 -10.19
C VAL A 53 0.25 8.84 -9.29
N SER A 54 0.43 7.56 -8.96
CA SER A 54 1.60 7.10 -8.19
C SER A 54 2.74 6.79 -9.16
N ILE A 55 3.92 7.32 -8.88
CA ILE A 55 5.14 7.10 -9.66
C ILE A 55 6.29 6.59 -8.79
N PHE A 56 7.04 5.66 -9.36
CA PHE A 56 8.24 5.11 -8.75
C PHE A 56 9.42 5.24 -9.72
N GLY A 57 10.61 5.51 -9.18
CA GLY A 57 11.79 5.84 -9.97
C GLY A 57 13.07 5.42 -9.28
N GLU A 58 13.95 4.77 -10.02
CA GLU A 58 15.26 4.31 -9.56
C GLU A 58 16.36 4.73 -10.53
N GLY A 59 17.60 4.80 -10.03
CA GLY A 59 18.79 5.16 -10.80
C GLY A 59 18.91 6.63 -11.23
N LEU A 60 17.85 7.42 -11.10
CA LEU A 60 17.82 8.86 -11.42
C LEU A 60 18.90 9.62 -10.63
N GLN A 61 19.66 10.49 -11.29
CA GLN A 61 20.68 11.27 -10.59
C GLN A 61 20.00 12.28 -9.65
N GLY A 62 20.31 12.18 -8.35
CA GLY A 62 19.63 12.95 -7.30
C GLY A 62 18.34 12.32 -6.75
N GLY A 63 17.87 11.21 -7.33
CA GLY A 63 16.65 10.52 -6.91
C GLY A 63 15.35 11.18 -7.43
N LEU A 64 14.24 10.43 -7.38
CA LEU A 64 12.96 10.88 -7.94
C LEU A 64 12.41 12.13 -7.25
N ASP A 65 12.63 12.31 -5.95
CA ASP A 65 12.17 13.47 -5.18
C ASP A 65 12.77 14.80 -5.70
N ASN A 66 13.95 14.76 -6.34
CA ASN A 66 14.64 15.94 -6.88
C ASN A 66 14.47 16.14 -8.39
N ALA A 67 13.73 15.25 -9.07
CA ALA A 67 13.48 15.38 -10.51
C ALA A 67 12.38 16.41 -10.82
N GLU A 68 12.49 17.14 -11.92
CA GLU A 68 11.37 17.92 -12.47
C GLU A 68 10.37 16.95 -13.11
N ILE A 69 9.09 17.02 -12.74
CA ILE A 69 8.05 16.17 -13.31
C ILE A 69 7.13 16.97 -14.24
N GLN A 70 6.82 16.38 -15.39
CA GLN A 70 5.79 16.83 -16.32
C GLN A 70 4.80 15.69 -16.53
N LEU A 71 3.50 15.99 -16.43
CA LEU A 71 2.40 15.04 -16.61
C LEU A 71 1.55 15.44 -17.82
N GLU A 72 1.19 14.46 -18.64
CA GLU A 72 0.29 14.64 -19.78
C GLU A 72 -0.81 13.56 -19.75
N GLU A 73 -2.02 13.90 -20.18
CA GLU A 73 -3.14 12.98 -20.34
C GLU A 73 -3.56 13.01 -21.81
N ASP A 74 -3.61 11.85 -22.46
CA ASP A 74 -3.84 11.70 -23.90
C ASP A 74 -2.96 12.62 -24.78
N GLY A 75 -1.73 12.90 -24.32
CA GLY A 75 -0.76 13.79 -24.97
C GLY A 75 -0.97 15.29 -24.72
N GLN A 76 -1.91 15.67 -23.85
CA GLN A 76 -2.12 17.06 -23.41
C GLN A 76 -1.54 17.28 -22.02
N ARG A 77 -0.63 18.26 -21.89
CA ARG A 77 -0.02 18.61 -20.60
C ARG A 77 -1.07 19.04 -19.58
N ARG A 78 -1.02 18.48 -18.38
CA ARG A 78 -1.91 18.81 -17.26
C ARG A 78 -1.19 19.63 -16.20
N GLN A 79 -1.95 20.46 -15.48
CA GLN A 79 -1.45 21.17 -14.32
C GLN A 79 -1.45 20.24 -13.09
N ILE A 80 -0.30 20.14 -12.44
CA ILE A 80 -0.16 19.43 -11.17
C ILE A 80 -0.72 20.31 -10.04
N ILE A 81 -1.57 19.71 -9.20
CA ILE A 81 -2.26 20.35 -8.07
C ILE A 81 -1.53 20.05 -6.75
N SER A 82 -1.11 18.80 -6.56
CA SER A 82 -0.24 18.34 -5.45
C SER A 82 0.80 17.35 -5.99
N ASP A 83 1.97 17.35 -5.37
CA ASP A 83 3.13 16.53 -5.71
C ASP A 83 3.88 16.21 -4.42
N GLU A 84 3.67 15.00 -3.90
CA GLU A 84 4.07 14.60 -2.54
C GLU A 84 4.70 13.20 -2.55
N THR A 85 5.66 12.92 -1.65
CA THR A 85 6.25 11.58 -1.53
C THR A 85 5.58 10.80 -0.40
N GLU A 86 4.62 9.95 -0.76
CA GLU A 86 3.83 9.11 0.14
C GLU A 86 4.51 7.77 0.43
N ASP A 87 4.34 7.29 1.66
CA ASP A 87 4.65 5.91 2.03
C ASP A 87 3.52 5.00 1.55
N ILE A 88 3.71 4.28 0.43
CA ILE A 88 2.72 3.38 -0.17
C ILE A 88 2.86 1.96 0.38
N GLY A 89 4.09 1.46 0.51
CA GLY A 89 4.43 0.14 1.02
C GLY A 89 4.84 -0.89 -0.04
N VAL A 90 5.16 -2.09 0.43
CA VAL A 90 5.71 -3.21 -0.35
C VAL A 90 4.95 -4.53 -0.16
N GLN A 91 5.03 -5.39 -1.16
CA GLN A 91 4.53 -6.76 -1.15
C GLN A 91 5.72 -7.73 -1.33
N VAL A 92 6.07 -8.49 -0.30
CA VAL A 92 7.31 -9.29 -0.24
C VAL A 92 7.01 -10.78 -0.07
N ALA A 93 7.35 -11.61 -1.06
CA ALA A 93 7.31 -13.06 -0.95
C ALA A 93 8.67 -13.61 -0.54
N ILE A 94 8.73 -14.26 0.62
CA ILE A 94 9.89 -15.01 1.10
C ILE A 94 9.82 -16.42 0.53
N VAL A 95 10.77 -16.77 -0.35
CA VAL A 95 10.87 -18.10 -0.98
C VAL A 95 12.05 -18.83 -0.33
N VAL A 96 11.77 -19.92 0.39
CA VAL A 96 12.81 -20.75 1.02
C VAL A 96 12.94 -22.06 0.24
N ASP A 97 14.14 -22.32 -0.27
CA ASP A 97 14.49 -23.55 -0.97
C ASP A 97 14.63 -24.72 0.02
N ALA A 98 13.49 -25.34 0.33
CA ALA A 98 13.37 -26.39 1.36
C ALA A 98 13.85 -27.78 0.89
N SER A 99 15.00 -27.84 0.20
CA SER A 99 15.69 -29.10 -0.10
C SER A 99 16.27 -29.73 1.17
N SER A 100 16.57 -31.03 1.16
CA SER A 100 17.19 -31.70 2.31
C SER A 100 18.54 -31.11 2.74
N ASN A 101 19.20 -30.32 1.86
CA ASN A 101 20.46 -29.62 2.14
C ASN A 101 20.27 -28.33 2.96
N ILE A 102 19.04 -27.85 3.16
CA ILE A 102 18.73 -26.64 3.96
C ILE A 102 18.99 -26.86 5.46
N LEU A 103 19.01 -28.12 5.92
CA LEU A 103 19.36 -28.50 7.29
C LEU A 103 20.88 -28.64 7.51
N ALA A 104 21.67 -28.65 6.44
CA ALA A 104 23.13 -28.69 6.56
C ALA A 104 23.66 -27.37 7.14
N PRO A 105 24.86 -27.36 7.76
CA PRO A 105 25.49 -26.14 8.21
C PRO A 105 25.65 -25.10 7.08
N GLY A 106 25.33 -23.86 7.41
CA GLY A 106 25.56 -22.66 6.60
C GLY A 106 26.86 -21.95 6.98
N ALA A 107 26.99 -20.69 6.58
CA ALA A 107 28.23 -19.93 6.75
C ALA A 107 28.51 -19.50 8.20
N THR A 108 27.49 -19.48 9.05
CA THR A 108 27.56 -19.11 10.49
C THR A 108 27.75 -20.32 11.41
N GLY A 109 27.72 -21.54 10.86
CA GLY A 109 27.72 -22.80 11.61
C GLY A 109 26.33 -23.26 12.10
N ARG A 110 25.30 -22.43 11.99
CA ARG A 110 23.89 -22.84 12.16
C ARG A 110 23.39 -23.60 10.92
N SER A 111 22.19 -24.18 10.97
CA SER A 111 21.58 -24.69 9.73
C SER A 111 21.23 -23.54 8.79
N ARG A 112 21.22 -23.78 7.47
CA ARG A 112 20.83 -22.75 6.49
C ARG A 112 19.39 -22.30 6.67
N LEU A 113 18.52 -23.18 7.15
CA LEU A 113 17.15 -22.83 7.56
C LEU A 113 17.15 -21.79 8.69
N ASP A 114 17.97 -21.98 9.73
CA ASP A 114 18.11 -21.00 10.82
C ASP A 114 18.70 -19.68 10.31
N GLU A 115 19.62 -19.71 9.35
CA GLU A 115 20.19 -18.51 8.72
C GLU A 115 19.14 -17.72 7.93
N ALA A 116 18.32 -18.40 7.12
CA ALA A 116 17.22 -17.78 6.39
C ALA A 116 16.18 -17.20 7.36
N ALA A 117 15.73 -17.99 8.34
CA ALA A 117 14.75 -17.53 9.32
C ALA A 117 15.28 -16.35 10.17
N PHE A 118 16.57 -16.35 10.52
CA PHE A 118 17.23 -15.23 11.21
C PHE A 118 17.29 -13.97 10.34
N ALA A 119 17.64 -14.10 9.05
CA ALA A 119 17.67 -12.99 8.10
C ALA A 119 16.28 -12.37 7.87
N VAL A 120 15.22 -13.20 7.75
CA VAL A 120 13.84 -12.71 7.65
C VAL A 120 13.37 -12.09 8.98
N ASN A 121 13.78 -12.63 10.13
CA ASN A 121 13.48 -12.04 11.43
C ASN A 121 14.19 -10.69 11.65
N ASP A 122 15.33 -10.43 11.00
CA ASP A 122 15.93 -9.09 11.00
C ASP A 122 15.02 -8.04 10.34
N LEU A 123 14.36 -8.36 9.21
CA LEU A 123 13.44 -7.46 8.51
C LEU A 123 12.35 -6.90 9.44
N ILE A 124 11.79 -7.75 10.32
CA ILE A 124 10.81 -7.32 11.34
C ILE A 124 11.49 -6.58 12.50
N ARG A 125 12.55 -7.16 13.10
CA ARG A 125 13.18 -6.58 14.31
C ARG A 125 13.78 -5.20 14.07
N SER A 126 14.28 -4.96 12.87
CA SER A 126 14.79 -3.66 12.40
C SER A 126 13.70 -2.63 12.11
N ARG A 127 12.40 -3.01 12.22
CA ARG A 127 11.24 -2.17 11.91
C ARG A 127 11.28 -1.55 10.51
N ARG A 128 11.81 -2.30 9.55
CA ARG A 128 11.91 -1.85 8.16
C ARG A 128 10.60 -1.98 7.39
N LEU A 129 9.63 -2.76 7.88
CA LEU A 129 8.29 -2.85 7.29
C LEU A 129 7.34 -1.78 7.86
N LEU A 130 6.48 -1.22 7.01
CA LEU A 130 5.45 -0.25 7.37
C LEU A 130 4.19 -0.96 7.88
N GLU A 131 3.91 -0.81 9.17
CA GLU A 131 2.72 -1.38 9.82
C GLU A 131 1.43 -0.92 9.14
N GLY A 132 0.55 -1.88 8.80
CA GLY A 132 -0.71 -1.64 8.11
C GLY A 132 -0.61 -1.32 6.61
N LYS A 133 0.60 -1.23 6.03
CA LYS A 133 0.80 -0.98 4.59
C LYS A 133 1.49 -2.15 3.88
N ASP A 134 2.54 -2.70 4.48
CA ASP A 134 3.32 -3.77 3.85
C ASP A 134 2.64 -5.14 4.00
N TYR A 135 2.91 -6.05 3.06
CA TYR A 135 2.43 -7.42 3.04
C TYR A 135 3.60 -8.41 2.89
N LEU A 136 3.61 -9.43 3.74
CA LEU A 136 4.59 -10.52 3.71
C LEU A 136 3.88 -11.86 3.42
N SER A 137 4.56 -12.76 2.72
CA SER A 137 4.12 -14.16 2.52
C SER A 137 5.34 -15.08 2.54
N ALA A 138 5.17 -16.35 2.92
CA ALA A 138 6.23 -17.35 2.90
C ALA A 138 5.84 -18.55 2.03
N ILE A 139 6.80 -19.04 1.22
CA ILE A 139 6.62 -20.11 0.23
C ILE A 139 7.79 -21.09 0.33
N ALA A 140 7.50 -22.39 0.37
CA ALA A 140 8.49 -23.46 0.44
C ALA A 140 8.07 -24.67 -0.40
N PHE A 141 8.90 -25.71 -0.44
CA PHE A 141 8.50 -27.02 -0.97
C PHE A 141 7.86 -27.88 0.11
N GLY A 142 6.64 -28.34 -0.16
CA GLY A 142 6.00 -29.45 0.55
C GLY A 142 6.12 -30.75 -0.25
N ARG A 143 5.18 -31.67 -0.02
CA ARG A 143 5.05 -32.91 -0.80
C ARG A 143 3.60 -33.21 -1.14
N GLU A 144 3.38 -33.63 -2.37
CA GLU A 144 2.10 -34.13 -2.87
C GLU A 144 2.39 -35.31 -3.82
N ASN A 145 1.63 -36.41 -3.71
CA ASN A 145 1.77 -37.59 -4.58
C ASN A 145 3.22 -38.09 -4.77
N ASN A 146 4.00 -38.08 -3.68
CA ASN A 146 5.42 -38.47 -3.62
C ASN A 146 6.36 -37.61 -4.50
N LYS A 147 6.01 -36.35 -4.78
CA LYS A 147 6.83 -35.37 -5.50
C LYS A 147 6.96 -34.05 -4.72
N PRO A 148 8.11 -33.35 -4.82
CA PRO A 148 8.23 -31.99 -4.31
C PRO A 148 7.29 -31.06 -5.08
N VAL A 149 6.44 -30.32 -4.37
CA VAL A 149 5.58 -29.28 -4.94
C VAL A 149 5.72 -27.97 -4.17
N PRO A 150 5.76 -26.80 -4.84
CA PRO A 150 5.71 -25.51 -4.14
C PRO A 150 4.38 -25.34 -3.39
N GLN A 151 4.44 -24.81 -2.18
CA GLN A 151 3.29 -24.55 -1.32
C GLN A 151 3.45 -23.20 -0.61
N VAL A 152 2.32 -22.52 -0.40
CA VAL A 152 2.26 -21.33 0.48
C VAL A 152 2.34 -21.81 1.93
N LEU A 153 3.43 -21.46 2.63
CA LEU A 153 3.56 -21.70 4.07
C LEU A 153 2.74 -20.69 4.87
N ALA A 154 2.75 -19.43 4.43
CA ALA A 154 1.97 -18.36 5.02
C ALA A 154 1.37 -17.48 3.91
N PRO A 155 0.05 -17.25 3.89
CA PRO A 155 -0.58 -16.37 2.92
C PRO A 155 -0.11 -14.92 3.09
N TRP A 156 -0.48 -14.06 2.14
CA TRP A 156 -0.26 -12.61 2.27
C TRP A 156 -0.89 -12.09 3.57
N SER A 157 -0.05 -11.54 4.44
CA SER A 157 -0.45 -11.08 5.77
C SER A 157 0.31 -9.80 6.16
N GLN A 158 -0.36 -9.00 7.00
CA GLN A 158 0.25 -7.88 7.72
C GLN A 158 0.66 -8.27 9.15
N ASP A 159 0.24 -9.46 9.63
CA ASP A 159 0.86 -10.10 10.80
C ASP A 159 2.17 -10.76 10.35
N TYR A 160 3.21 -9.94 10.31
CA TYR A 160 4.55 -10.37 9.91
C TYR A 160 5.11 -11.46 10.84
N GLN A 161 4.70 -11.47 12.12
CA GLN A 161 5.21 -12.42 13.11
C GLN A 161 4.66 -13.82 12.84
N ASP A 162 3.39 -13.97 12.46
CA ASP A 162 2.84 -15.26 12.03
C ASP A 162 3.60 -15.82 10.82
N VAL A 163 3.85 -15.00 9.80
CA VAL A 163 4.60 -15.42 8.59
C VAL A 163 5.99 -15.98 8.95
N ILE A 164 6.71 -15.34 9.88
CA ILE A 164 8.00 -15.85 10.35
C ILE A 164 7.86 -17.12 11.20
N ASN A 165 6.81 -17.23 12.01
CA ASN A 165 6.55 -18.45 12.77
C ASN A 165 6.39 -19.65 11.81
N GLN A 166 5.72 -19.49 10.67
CA GLN A 166 5.60 -20.55 9.66
C GLN A 166 6.96 -20.92 9.03
N VAL A 167 7.84 -19.95 8.77
CA VAL A 167 9.21 -20.20 8.27
C VAL A 167 10.07 -20.94 9.32
N LEU A 168 10.01 -20.55 10.59
CA LEU A 168 10.74 -21.19 11.69
C LEU A 168 10.24 -22.61 12.01
N LEU A 169 8.93 -22.84 11.88
CA LEU A 169 8.30 -24.14 12.14
C LEU A 169 8.40 -25.10 10.95
N MET A 170 8.86 -24.64 9.78
CA MET A 170 9.03 -25.48 8.60
C MET A 170 9.89 -26.71 8.91
N ARG A 171 9.45 -27.86 8.38
CA ARG A 171 10.18 -29.12 8.38
C ARG A 171 10.45 -29.54 6.94
N PRO A 172 11.70 -29.38 6.43
CA PRO A 172 12.07 -29.86 5.11
C PRO A 172 11.85 -31.36 5.00
N ASP A 173 11.18 -31.81 3.94
CA ASP A 173 10.93 -33.23 3.74
C ASP A 173 12.24 -33.95 3.34
N PRO A 174 12.69 -35.00 4.05
CA PRO A 174 13.93 -35.71 3.72
C PRO A 174 13.93 -36.35 2.32
N ALA A 175 12.77 -36.59 1.72
CA ALA A 175 12.66 -37.08 0.34
C ALA A 175 12.88 -35.99 -0.71
N ASN A 176 12.78 -34.70 -0.34
CA ASN A 176 13.04 -33.55 -1.23
C ASN A 176 14.55 -33.29 -1.35
N GLN A 177 15.30 -34.29 -1.81
CA GLN A 177 16.78 -34.22 -1.96
C GLN A 177 17.23 -33.17 -2.96
N LYS A 178 16.36 -32.84 -3.93
CA LYS A 178 16.53 -31.79 -4.93
C LYS A 178 15.17 -31.16 -5.19
N THR A 179 15.19 -29.87 -5.49
CA THR A 179 14.02 -28.99 -5.62
C THR A 179 14.11 -28.23 -6.95
N PRO A 180 13.05 -28.19 -7.78
CA PRO A 180 13.04 -27.38 -8.99
C PRO A 180 12.82 -25.89 -8.63
N LEU A 181 13.88 -25.20 -8.22
CA LEU A 181 13.82 -23.83 -7.68
C LEU A 181 13.11 -22.86 -8.64
N ILE A 182 13.35 -22.98 -9.94
CA ILE A 182 12.67 -22.16 -10.96
C ILE A 182 11.14 -22.34 -10.91
N GLN A 183 10.63 -23.55 -10.67
CA GLN A 183 9.19 -23.82 -10.51
C GLN A 183 8.62 -23.16 -9.25
N GLN A 184 9.40 -23.11 -8.16
CA GLN A 184 9.00 -22.44 -6.92
C GLN A 184 8.86 -20.93 -7.10
N ILE A 185 9.77 -20.30 -7.87
CA ILE A 185 9.71 -18.87 -8.17
C ILE A 185 8.53 -18.57 -9.11
N PHE A 186 8.25 -19.43 -10.09
CA PHE A 186 7.01 -19.30 -10.89
C PHE A 186 5.75 -19.40 -10.03
N PHE A 187 5.68 -20.36 -9.10
CA PHE A 187 4.57 -20.45 -8.16
C PHE A 187 4.44 -19.20 -7.27
N ALA A 188 5.56 -18.61 -6.84
CA ALA A 188 5.58 -17.35 -6.10
C ALA A 188 5.06 -16.17 -6.93
N LEU A 189 5.44 -16.07 -8.20
CA LEU A 189 4.95 -15.04 -9.13
C LEU A 189 3.42 -15.10 -9.30
N GLU A 190 2.84 -16.30 -9.38
CA GLU A 190 1.38 -16.47 -9.44
C GLU A 190 0.67 -15.91 -8.20
N GLN A 191 1.29 -15.92 -7.01
CA GLN A 191 0.67 -15.37 -5.78
C GLN A 191 0.49 -13.84 -5.82
N PHE A 192 1.21 -13.11 -6.69
CA PHE A 192 1.07 -11.65 -6.83
C PHE A 192 -0.21 -11.22 -7.58
N LYS A 193 -0.97 -12.16 -8.12
CA LYS A 193 -2.29 -11.92 -8.76
C LYS A 193 -3.44 -11.82 -7.74
N ASN A 194 -3.14 -11.80 -6.44
CA ASN A 194 -4.13 -11.73 -5.37
C ASN A 194 -4.81 -10.35 -5.30
N ALA A 195 -6.13 -10.31 -5.51
CA ALA A 195 -6.92 -9.08 -5.54
C ALA A 195 -7.10 -8.38 -4.17
N ASN A 196 -6.79 -9.07 -3.06
CA ASN A 196 -6.90 -8.49 -1.71
C ASN A 196 -5.66 -7.70 -1.28
N VAL A 197 -4.60 -7.67 -2.11
CA VAL A 197 -3.40 -6.85 -1.87
C VAL A 197 -3.40 -5.69 -2.86
N PRO A 198 -3.19 -4.43 -2.41
CA PRO A 198 -3.16 -3.27 -3.30
C PRO A 198 -2.16 -3.45 -4.46
N SER A 199 -2.59 -3.12 -5.68
CA SER A 199 -1.78 -3.33 -6.89
C SER A 199 -0.64 -2.32 -7.08
N ASN A 200 -0.66 -1.22 -6.31
CA ASN A 200 0.29 -0.11 -6.37
C ASN A 200 1.56 -0.31 -5.53
N LEU A 201 1.62 -1.34 -4.67
CA LEU A 201 2.78 -1.66 -3.85
C LEU A 201 3.98 -2.07 -4.73
N GLN A 202 5.22 -1.77 -4.32
CA GLN A 202 6.38 -2.37 -4.99
C GLN A 202 6.50 -3.85 -4.58
N ARG A 203 6.75 -4.73 -5.56
CA ARG A 203 6.69 -6.18 -5.37
C ARG A 203 8.06 -6.83 -5.43
N HIS A 204 8.34 -7.69 -4.47
CA HIS A 204 9.64 -8.31 -4.27
C HIS A 204 9.49 -9.80 -3.98
N ILE A 205 10.30 -10.63 -4.62
CA ILE A 205 10.57 -12.00 -4.19
C ILE A 205 11.96 -12.00 -3.57
N VAL A 206 12.14 -12.66 -2.43
CA VAL A 206 13.45 -12.93 -1.82
C VAL A 206 13.66 -14.43 -1.74
N VAL A 207 14.55 -14.94 -2.59
CA VAL A 207 14.86 -16.37 -2.70
C VAL A 207 16.06 -16.74 -1.84
N PHE A 208 15.84 -17.53 -0.79
CA PHE A 208 16.90 -18.14 0.02
C PHE A 208 17.22 -19.55 -0.53
N SER A 209 18.39 -19.72 -1.13
CA SER A 209 18.83 -21.00 -1.74
C SER A 209 20.35 -21.21 -1.60
N ASP A 210 20.82 -22.44 -1.77
CA ASP A 210 22.26 -22.73 -1.91
C ASP A 210 22.79 -22.57 -3.35
N GLY A 211 21.91 -22.21 -4.29
CA GLY A 211 22.24 -21.92 -5.68
C GLY A 211 22.36 -23.16 -6.59
N ILE A 212 21.94 -24.34 -6.10
CA ILE A 212 22.10 -25.62 -6.80
C ILE A 212 20.73 -26.11 -7.32
N ASP A 213 20.25 -25.54 -8.43
CA ASP A 213 19.13 -26.13 -9.18
C ASP A 213 19.67 -27.27 -10.07
N LEU A 214 19.27 -28.50 -9.75
CA LEU A 214 19.67 -29.73 -10.43
C LEU A 214 18.49 -30.46 -11.09
N LEU A 215 17.29 -29.85 -11.12
CA LEU A 215 16.07 -30.50 -11.61
C LEU A 215 15.25 -29.66 -12.61
N SER A 216 15.48 -28.35 -12.74
CA SER A 216 14.72 -27.54 -13.70
C SER A 216 15.02 -27.93 -15.16
N GLY A 217 14.15 -28.75 -15.75
CA GLY A 217 14.11 -29.00 -17.21
C GLY A 217 13.43 -27.88 -18.00
N THR A 218 12.88 -26.88 -17.32
CA THR A 218 12.30 -25.65 -17.92
C THR A 218 13.39 -24.65 -18.26
N GLN A 219 13.34 -24.10 -19.49
CA GLN A 219 14.27 -23.03 -19.88
C GLN A 219 13.88 -21.72 -19.16
N PRO A 220 14.82 -21.02 -18.48
CA PRO A 220 14.48 -19.97 -17.52
C PRO A 220 14.18 -18.58 -18.12
N GLU A 221 14.13 -18.42 -19.45
CA GLU A 221 13.91 -17.10 -20.11
C GLU A 221 12.55 -16.46 -19.84
N ASP A 222 11.50 -17.25 -19.58
CA ASP A 222 10.16 -16.71 -19.33
C ASP A 222 9.98 -16.12 -17.92
N LEU A 223 10.80 -16.53 -16.95
CA LEU A 223 10.67 -16.08 -15.55
C LEU A 223 10.92 -14.57 -15.42
N PRO A 224 12.03 -13.98 -15.92
CA PRO A 224 12.21 -12.53 -15.87
C PRO A 224 11.14 -11.76 -16.64
N ARG A 225 10.61 -12.32 -17.74
CA ARG A 225 9.53 -11.70 -18.51
C ARG A 225 8.25 -11.60 -17.68
N ILE A 226 7.82 -12.69 -17.04
CA ILE A 226 6.62 -12.73 -16.21
C ILE A 226 6.80 -11.88 -14.94
N ALA A 227 7.98 -11.94 -14.33
CA ALA A 227 8.33 -11.08 -13.20
C ALA A 227 8.22 -9.59 -13.56
N ASN A 228 8.81 -9.16 -14.69
CA ASN A 228 8.71 -7.77 -15.15
C ASN A 228 7.27 -7.36 -15.52
N GLN A 229 6.48 -8.27 -16.11
CA GLN A 229 5.04 -8.03 -16.39
C GLN A 229 4.21 -7.85 -15.10
N LEU A 230 4.55 -8.54 -14.02
CA LEU A 230 3.89 -8.42 -12.71
C LEU A 230 4.50 -7.32 -11.82
N ASN A 231 5.53 -6.61 -12.31
CA ASN A 231 6.37 -5.68 -11.56
C ASN A 231 7.05 -6.29 -10.31
N VAL A 232 7.53 -7.53 -10.41
CA VAL A 232 8.17 -8.25 -9.30
C VAL A 232 9.69 -8.27 -9.46
N ARG A 233 10.40 -7.69 -8.51
CA ARG A 233 11.88 -7.76 -8.40
C ARG A 233 12.29 -9.07 -7.72
N VAL A 234 13.11 -9.89 -8.37
CA VAL A 234 13.56 -11.16 -7.79
C VAL A 234 14.95 -11.00 -7.19
N HIS A 235 15.02 -10.90 -5.87
CA HIS A 235 16.26 -10.87 -5.11
C HIS A 235 16.66 -12.29 -4.70
N THR A 236 17.97 -12.56 -4.59
CA THR A 236 18.46 -13.90 -4.23
C THR A 236 19.50 -13.82 -3.12
N VAL A 237 19.35 -14.64 -2.09
CA VAL A 237 20.21 -14.73 -0.89
C VAL A 237 20.79 -16.14 -0.79
N TRP A 238 22.12 -16.22 -0.72
CA TRP A 238 22.86 -17.45 -0.93
C TRP A 238 23.59 -17.90 0.34
N PHE A 239 23.55 -19.18 0.68
CA PHE A 239 24.17 -19.68 1.92
C PHE A 239 25.68 -19.99 1.82
N ARG A 240 26.28 -19.93 0.63
CA ARG A 240 27.71 -20.26 0.42
C ARG A 240 28.36 -19.35 -0.62
N ASN A 241 29.58 -18.91 -0.32
CA ASN A 241 30.50 -18.35 -1.32
C ASN A 241 31.06 -19.45 -2.23
N ASN A 242 30.24 -20.07 -3.11
CA ASN A 242 30.81 -20.92 -4.15
C ASN A 242 29.95 -21.18 -5.40
N VAL A 243 30.61 -20.91 -6.54
CA VAL A 243 30.57 -21.55 -7.87
C VAL A 243 30.17 -20.60 -9.00
N ARG A 244 31.07 -20.48 -9.99
CA ARG A 244 31.00 -19.52 -11.10
C ARG A 244 29.83 -19.77 -12.07
N GLU A 245 29.34 -21.01 -12.17
CA GLU A 245 28.40 -21.45 -13.22
C GLU A 245 26.97 -21.71 -12.72
N ALA A 246 26.74 -22.60 -11.73
CA ALA A 246 25.38 -22.92 -11.22
C ALA A 246 24.60 -21.65 -10.81
N GLY A 247 25.31 -20.72 -10.16
CA GLY A 247 24.78 -19.44 -9.75
C GLY A 247 24.58 -18.38 -10.86
N ALA A 248 24.88 -18.68 -12.12
CA ALA A 248 24.71 -17.72 -13.22
C ALA A 248 23.23 -17.40 -13.51
N ASN A 249 22.35 -18.40 -13.44
CA ASN A 249 20.92 -18.23 -13.73
C ASN A 249 20.22 -17.35 -12.68
N MET A 250 20.49 -17.56 -11.39
CA MET A 250 19.94 -16.74 -10.31
C MET A 250 20.42 -15.28 -10.37
N ARG A 251 21.72 -15.06 -10.62
CA ARG A 251 22.26 -13.69 -10.85
C ARG A 251 21.64 -13.02 -12.07
N ARG A 252 21.44 -13.77 -13.16
CA ARG A 252 20.78 -13.27 -14.37
C ARG A 252 19.31 -12.90 -14.12
N ILE A 253 18.57 -13.74 -13.40
CA ILE A 253 17.17 -13.47 -13.04
C ILE A 253 17.05 -12.23 -12.17
N ALA A 254 17.90 -12.07 -11.16
CA ALA A 254 17.95 -10.86 -10.35
C ALA A 254 18.24 -9.62 -11.20
N ALA A 255 19.34 -9.65 -11.98
CA ALA A 255 19.73 -8.51 -12.82
C ALA A 255 18.65 -8.09 -13.85
N ILE A 256 17.97 -9.04 -14.50
CA ILE A 256 16.92 -8.72 -15.51
C ILE A 256 15.62 -8.22 -14.85
N THR A 257 15.37 -8.54 -13.58
CA THR A 257 14.19 -8.09 -12.82
C THR A 257 14.44 -6.86 -11.95
N GLY A 258 15.63 -6.24 -12.04
CA GLY A 258 16.04 -5.16 -11.14
C GLY A 258 16.22 -5.58 -9.68
N GLY A 259 16.26 -6.89 -9.41
CA GLY A 259 16.58 -7.47 -8.11
C GLY A 259 18.09 -7.57 -7.88
N GLN A 260 18.48 -7.83 -6.63
CA GLN A 260 19.87 -7.88 -6.20
C GLN A 260 20.26 -9.25 -5.64
N THR A 261 21.57 -9.50 -5.53
CA THR A 261 22.11 -10.80 -5.14
C THR A 261 23.05 -10.66 -3.95
N PHE A 262 22.80 -11.44 -2.90
CA PHE A 262 23.51 -11.36 -1.62
C PHE A 262 23.98 -12.75 -1.19
N THR A 263 25.00 -12.80 -0.35
CA THR A 263 25.51 -14.05 0.23
C THR A 263 25.62 -13.91 1.74
N ILE A 264 25.07 -14.86 2.48
CA ILE A 264 25.24 -15.00 3.92
C ILE A 264 26.67 -15.49 4.19
N SER A 265 27.37 -14.83 5.11
CA SER A 265 28.74 -15.17 5.48
C SER A 265 28.93 -15.15 7.01
N ALA A 266 30.01 -15.74 7.51
CA ALA A 266 30.33 -15.68 8.94
C ALA A 266 30.52 -14.24 9.45
N SER A 267 31.02 -13.35 8.59
CA SER A 267 31.24 -11.92 8.88
C SER A 267 30.00 -11.04 8.65
N GLU A 268 29.09 -11.47 7.78
CA GLU A 268 27.87 -10.76 7.41
C GLU A 268 26.71 -11.78 7.39
N PRO A 269 26.17 -12.13 8.57
CA PRO A 269 25.16 -13.19 8.73
C PRO A 269 23.74 -12.75 8.36
N ILE A 270 23.55 -11.46 8.07
CA ILE A 270 22.28 -10.85 7.67
C ILE A 270 22.56 -10.07 6.38
N PRO A 271 21.78 -10.26 5.30
CA PRO A 271 21.92 -9.49 4.06
C PRO A 271 21.34 -8.07 4.20
N ILE A 272 21.83 -7.26 5.14
CA ILE A 272 21.27 -5.94 5.55
C ILE A 272 20.82 -5.08 4.36
N ASN A 273 21.65 -5.01 3.32
CA ASN A 273 21.45 -4.23 2.10
C ASN A 273 20.19 -4.63 1.28
N ILE A 274 19.67 -5.87 1.42
CA ILE A 274 18.42 -6.29 0.76
C ILE A 274 17.21 -5.62 1.40
N TRP A 275 17.22 -5.50 2.72
CA TRP A 275 16.11 -4.92 3.47
C TRP A 275 16.09 -3.40 3.32
N GLU A 276 17.25 -2.76 3.18
CA GLU A 276 17.35 -1.35 2.82
C GLU A 276 16.83 -1.08 1.40
N THR A 277 17.12 -1.95 0.44
CA THR A 277 16.60 -1.85 -0.93
C THR A 277 15.07 -2.00 -0.99
N ILE A 278 14.51 -2.93 -0.19
CA ILE A 278 13.05 -3.09 -0.06
C ILE A 278 12.43 -1.92 0.70
N GLN A 279 13.06 -1.42 1.75
CA GLN A 279 12.56 -0.26 2.50
C GLN A 279 12.53 1.01 1.63
N ALA A 280 13.58 1.25 0.83
CA ALA A 280 13.63 2.38 -0.09
C ALA A 280 12.51 2.36 -1.14
N SER A 281 11.98 1.18 -1.50
CA SER A 281 10.89 1.04 -2.48
C SER A 281 9.48 1.21 -1.90
N GLN A 282 9.34 1.39 -0.58
CA GLN A 282 8.05 1.67 0.07
C GLN A 282 7.50 3.05 -0.28
N ARG A 283 8.37 4.02 -0.58
CA ARG A 283 8.02 5.41 -0.83
C ARG A 283 7.85 5.65 -2.32
N GLN A 284 6.79 6.36 -2.69
CA GLN A 284 6.48 6.69 -4.08
C GLN A 284 6.10 8.16 -4.16
N ARG A 285 6.49 8.82 -5.24
CA ARG A 285 6.05 10.19 -5.50
C ARG A 285 4.66 10.14 -6.11
N VAL A 286 3.79 11.04 -5.69
CA VAL A 286 2.35 10.95 -5.88
C VAL A 286 1.88 12.31 -6.38
N ILE A 287 1.30 12.29 -7.58
CA ILE A 287 0.95 13.48 -8.33
C ILE A 287 -0.56 13.51 -8.47
N VAL A 288 -1.17 14.63 -8.09
CA VAL A 288 -2.60 14.86 -8.23
C VAL A 288 -2.82 15.92 -9.30
N TYR A 289 -3.69 15.62 -10.28
CA TYR A 289 -4.19 16.60 -11.23
C TYR A 289 -5.71 16.51 -11.36
N ARG A 290 -6.32 17.43 -12.09
CA ARG A 290 -7.75 17.39 -12.45
C ARG A 290 -7.88 17.26 -13.96
N SER A 291 -8.65 16.27 -14.41
CA SER A 291 -8.93 16.05 -15.83
C SER A 291 -10.07 16.95 -16.30
N ASP A 292 -9.97 17.47 -17.53
CA ASP A 292 -11.06 18.09 -18.29
C ASP A 292 -11.66 17.15 -19.36
N ASN A 293 -11.10 15.94 -19.50
CA ASN A 293 -11.54 14.95 -20.47
C ASN A 293 -12.53 13.98 -19.81
N PRO A 294 -13.79 13.86 -20.25
CA PRO A 294 -14.76 12.91 -19.68
C PRO A 294 -14.45 11.42 -20.00
N ASN A 295 -13.52 11.13 -20.91
CA ASN A 295 -13.13 9.77 -21.28
C ASN A 295 -11.60 9.65 -21.52
N PRO A 296 -10.77 9.88 -20.49
CA PRO A 296 -9.32 9.83 -20.61
C PRO A 296 -8.85 8.39 -20.85
N GLN A 297 -7.87 8.18 -21.74
CA GLN A 297 -7.39 6.84 -22.09
C GLN A 297 -6.03 6.52 -21.47
N GLN A 298 -5.14 7.51 -21.44
CA GLN A 298 -3.73 7.32 -21.07
C GLN A 298 -3.19 8.51 -20.29
N VAL A 299 -2.33 8.23 -19.31
CA VAL A 299 -1.47 9.22 -18.66
C VAL A 299 -0.01 8.90 -18.97
N SER A 300 0.75 9.93 -19.33
CA SER A 300 2.22 9.91 -19.36
C SER A 300 2.80 10.79 -18.26
N VAL A 301 3.93 10.36 -17.72
CA VAL A 301 4.73 11.14 -16.78
C VAL A 301 6.17 11.08 -17.24
N SER A 302 6.81 12.23 -17.37
CA SER A 302 8.25 12.32 -17.61
C SER A 302 8.97 13.02 -16.46
N ALA A 303 10.06 12.43 -16.01
CA ALA A 303 10.96 12.98 -15.00
C ALA A 303 12.26 13.42 -15.67
N ILE A 304 12.70 14.65 -15.40
CA ILE A 304 14.01 15.16 -15.81
C ILE A 304 14.88 15.24 -14.56
N ASP A 305 16.00 14.51 -14.56
CA ASP A 305 16.89 14.45 -13.40
C ASP A 305 17.89 15.63 -13.36
N VAL A 306 18.75 15.68 -12.32
CA VAL A 306 19.67 16.82 -12.13
C VAL A 306 20.79 16.90 -13.20
N SER A 307 20.97 15.84 -14.01
CA SER A 307 21.86 15.83 -15.18
C SER A 307 21.18 16.43 -16.42
N GLY A 308 19.85 16.57 -16.40
CA GLY A 308 19.02 16.87 -17.56
C GLY A 308 18.59 15.63 -18.35
N ASP A 309 18.85 14.42 -17.83
CA ASP A 309 18.41 13.19 -18.50
C ASP A 309 16.90 12.98 -18.26
N ARG A 310 16.14 12.85 -19.34
CA ARG A 310 14.68 12.66 -19.31
C ARG A 310 14.32 11.18 -19.37
N GLN A 311 13.56 10.73 -18.38
CA GLN A 311 12.89 9.44 -18.36
C GLN A 311 11.38 9.63 -18.53
N GLU A 312 10.70 8.65 -19.11
CA GLU A 312 9.25 8.70 -19.34
C GLU A 312 8.60 7.36 -19.00
N ALA A 313 7.40 7.43 -18.43
CA ALA A 313 6.53 6.30 -18.14
C ALA A 313 5.11 6.61 -18.60
N GLN A 314 4.37 5.59 -19.03
CA GLN A 314 2.98 5.73 -19.47
C GLN A 314 2.12 4.61 -18.89
N SER A 315 0.84 4.89 -18.63
CA SER A 315 -0.15 3.93 -18.14
C SER A 315 -1.51 4.24 -18.75
N PHE A 316 -2.34 3.21 -18.93
CA PHE A 316 -3.77 3.40 -19.19
C PHE A 316 -4.47 3.98 -17.96
N VAL A 317 -5.52 4.75 -18.20
CA VAL A 317 -6.47 5.18 -17.17
C VAL A 317 -7.52 4.08 -16.99
N PRO A 318 -7.94 3.75 -15.75
CA PRO A 318 -9.01 2.78 -15.51
C PRO A 318 -10.31 3.20 -16.23
N PRO A 319 -11.10 2.26 -16.78
CA PRO A 319 -12.35 2.59 -17.46
C PRO A 319 -13.32 3.36 -16.56
N LEU A 320 -13.72 4.55 -17.03
CA LEU A 320 -14.66 5.43 -16.33
C LEU A 320 -16.02 5.43 -17.03
N ARG A 321 -17.09 5.58 -16.23
CA ARG A 321 -18.46 5.76 -16.72
C ARG A 321 -19.03 7.06 -16.18
N ILE A 322 -18.63 8.16 -16.80
CA ILE A 322 -19.14 9.49 -16.45
C ILE A 322 -20.53 9.66 -17.07
N LEU A 323 -21.48 10.15 -16.29
CA LEU A 323 -22.87 10.40 -16.69
C LEU A 323 -23.18 11.88 -16.47
N PRO A 324 -23.98 12.54 -17.32
CA PRO A 324 -24.43 13.91 -17.04
C PRO A 324 -25.09 14.06 -15.66
N ALA A 325 -25.08 15.28 -15.14
CA ALA A 325 -25.80 15.61 -13.92
C ALA A 325 -27.29 15.23 -14.02
N HIS A 326 -27.94 15.08 -12.86
CA HIS A 326 -29.39 15.07 -12.76
C HIS A 326 -29.86 16.34 -12.05
N VAL A 327 -30.71 17.11 -12.73
CA VAL A 327 -31.11 18.48 -12.36
C VAL A 327 -32.57 18.49 -11.94
N LEU A 328 -32.83 18.72 -10.65
CA LEU A 328 -34.18 18.76 -10.08
C LEU A 328 -34.54 20.18 -9.66
N VAL A 329 -35.65 20.70 -10.19
CA VAL A 329 -36.21 22.00 -9.77
C VAL A 329 -37.12 21.77 -8.55
N LEU A 330 -36.66 22.22 -7.38
CA LEU A 330 -37.39 22.15 -6.11
C LEU A 330 -38.38 23.31 -5.93
N LYS A 331 -38.05 24.49 -6.48
CA LYS A 331 -38.92 25.67 -6.53
C LYS A 331 -38.78 26.40 -7.87
N PRO A 332 -39.87 27.00 -8.39
CA PRO A 332 -41.23 26.99 -7.84
C PRO A 332 -41.89 25.61 -7.90
N GLY A 333 -42.79 25.34 -6.96
CA GLY A 333 -43.57 24.10 -6.93
C GLY A 333 -44.75 24.11 -7.89
N SER A 334 -45.60 23.08 -7.83
CA SER A 334 -46.78 22.92 -8.70
C SER A 334 -47.96 23.86 -8.42
N GLN A 335 -47.84 24.75 -7.43
CA GLN A 335 -48.89 25.72 -7.09
C GLN A 335 -48.89 26.90 -8.06
N PRO A 336 -50.06 27.39 -8.50
CA PRO A 336 -50.12 28.56 -9.36
C PRO A 336 -49.68 29.83 -8.63
N ILE A 337 -48.99 30.70 -9.35
CA ILE A 337 -48.50 31.99 -8.90
C ILE A 337 -49.54 33.05 -9.26
N THR A 338 -50.14 33.67 -8.25
CA THR A 338 -51.09 34.77 -8.45
C THR A 338 -50.35 36.10 -8.55
N ARG A 339 -50.49 36.78 -9.69
CA ARG A 339 -49.96 38.14 -9.94
C ARG A 339 -51.09 39.16 -9.88
N LYS A 340 -50.94 40.21 -9.07
CA LYS A 340 -51.96 41.23 -8.78
C LYS A 340 -51.72 42.54 -9.51
N GLY A 341 -52.79 43.14 -10.03
CA GLY A 341 -52.79 44.49 -10.60
C GLY A 341 -53.45 45.51 -9.68
N ALA A 342 -52.92 46.74 -9.65
CA ALA A 342 -53.51 47.85 -8.90
C ALA A 342 -54.84 48.34 -9.50
N SER A 343 -55.10 48.03 -10.78
CA SER A 343 -56.27 48.45 -11.54
C SER A 343 -56.67 47.39 -12.58
N TRP A 344 -57.89 47.50 -13.11
CA TRP A 344 -58.40 46.63 -14.18
C TRP A 344 -57.52 46.62 -15.44
N ASN A 345 -56.80 47.73 -15.69
CA ASN A 345 -55.95 47.95 -16.85
C ASN A 345 -54.44 47.91 -16.55
N THR A 346 -54.00 47.41 -15.39
CA THR A 346 -52.56 47.31 -15.08
C THR A 346 -51.83 46.46 -16.14
N PRO A 347 -50.74 46.95 -16.77
CA PRO A 347 -49.93 46.18 -17.72
C PRO A 347 -49.39 44.88 -17.12
N VAL A 348 -49.16 43.85 -17.95
CA VAL A 348 -48.63 42.54 -17.50
C VAL A 348 -47.26 42.69 -16.82
N THR A 349 -46.41 43.56 -17.35
CA THR A 349 -45.08 43.91 -16.80
C THR A 349 -45.12 44.55 -15.42
N GLU A 350 -46.25 45.10 -15.00
CA GLU A 350 -46.44 45.81 -13.73
C GLU A 350 -47.21 45.00 -12.67
N LEU A 351 -47.57 43.75 -12.95
CA LEU A 351 -48.27 42.90 -11.98
C LEU A 351 -47.31 42.35 -10.91
N ASP A 352 -47.71 42.42 -9.66
CA ASP A 352 -46.91 41.97 -8.51
C ASP A 352 -47.27 40.52 -8.11
N PRO A 353 -46.30 39.59 -7.96
CA PRO A 353 -44.86 39.81 -8.07
C PRO A 353 -44.35 39.78 -9.52
N THR A 354 -43.27 40.52 -9.76
CA THR A 354 -42.51 40.51 -11.02
C THR A 354 -41.37 39.49 -11.03
N THR A 355 -41.01 38.92 -9.88
CA THR A 355 -40.01 37.85 -9.71
C THR A 355 -40.45 36.80 -8.70
N ILE A 356 -39.87 35.60 -8.75
CA ILE A 356 -40.08 34.51 -7.78
C ILE A 356 -38.75 33.88 -7.38
N SER A 357 -38.69 33.23 -6.22
CA SER A 357 -37.53 32.43 -5.83
C SER A 357 -37.57 31.04 -6.48
N GLY A 358 -36.50 30.70 -7.19
CA GLY A 358 -36.21 29.35 -7.68
C GLY A 358 -35.22 28.64 -6.76
N GLN A 359 -35.30 27.32 -6.73
CA GLN A 359 -34.35 26.47 -6.01
C GLN A 359 -34.16 25.18 -6.81
N ILE A 360 -32.90 24.86 -7.10
CA ILE A 360 -32.49 23.74 -7.96
C ILE A 360 -31.55 22.86 -7.15
N GLU A 361 -31.62 21.55 -7.35
CA GLU A 361 -30.75 20.55 -6.75
C GLU A 361 -30.06 19.76 -7.87
N ILE A 362 -28.73 19.70 -7.80
CA ILE A 362 -27.89 19.03 -8.79
C ILE A 362 -27.28 17.79 -8.13
N THR A 363 -27.44 16.64 -8.78
CA THR A 363 -26.96 15.34 -8.30
C THR A 363 -26.14 14.64 -9.36
N TRP A 364 -25.20 13.80 -8.96
CA TRP A 364 -24.25 13.12 -9.85
C TRP A 364 -24.54 11.61 -9.83
N PRO A 365 -25.24 11.05 -10.83
CA PRO A 365 -25.66 9.64 -10.83
C PRO A 365 -24.50 8.64 -10.88
N ASP A 366 -23.32 9.10 -11.26
CA ASP A 366 -22.06 8.35 -11.31
C ASP A 366 -21.24 8.46 -10.00
N GLY A 367 -21.69 9.26 -9.03
CA GLY A 367 -20.98 9.52 -7.77
C GLY A 367 -19.79 10.49 -7.88
N HIS A 368 -19.47 10.97 -9.08
CA HIS A 368 -18.30 11.81 -9.35
C HIS A 368 -18.67 13.30 -9.26
N GLY A 369 -18.47 13.90 -8.10
CA GLY A 369 -18.82 15.31 -7.84
C GLY A 369 -18.02 16.30 -8.69
N ARG A 370 -18.72 17.09 -9.52
CA ARG A 370 -18.12 18.05 -10.47
C ARG A 370 -18.46 19.50 -10.18
N ILE A 371 -17.59 20.38 -10.68
CA ILE A 371 -17.83 21.82 -10.76
C ILE A 371 -18.88 22.04 -11.86
N VAL A 372 -19.79 22.97 -11.57
CA VAL A 372 -20.81 23.44 -12.51
C VAL A 372 -20.25 24.73 -13.09
N GLU A 373 -20.00 24.76 -14.40
CA GLU A 373 -19.46 25.94 -15.08
C GLU A 373 -20.57 26.90 -15.52
N ASP A 374 -21.70 26.35 -15.99
CA ASP A 374 -22.80 27.15 -16.54
C ASP A 374 -24.18 26.59 -16.13
N VAL A 375 -25.15 27.50 -15.99
CA VAL A 375 -26.55 27.21 -15.64
C VAL A 375 -27.48 28.12 -16.42
N GLU A 376 -28.10 27.56 -17.46
CA GLU A 376 -29.03 28.25 -18.33
C GLU A 376 -30.47 28.03 -17.85
N PHE A 377 -31.20 29.13 -17.64
CA PHE A 377 -32.63 29.11 -17.32
C PHE A 377 -33.44 29.50 -18.55
N SER A 378 -34.52 28.78 -18.86
CA SER A 378 -35.44 29.17 -19.92
C SER A 378 -36.91 29.04 -19.50
N ILE A 379 -37.74 29.97 -19.95
CA ILE A 379 -39.20 29.92 -19.82
C ILE A 379 -39.80 29.95 -21.22
N ASP A 380 -40.66 28.98 -21.53
CA ASP A 380 -41.26 28.76 -22.85
C ASP A 380 -40.22 28.68 -24.00
N GLY A 381 -39.03 28.17 -23.68
CA GLY A 381 -37.89 28.08 -24.61
C GLY A 381 -37.11 29.37 -24.83
N LYS A 382 -37.53 30.50 -24.23
CA LYS A 382 -36.75 31.75 -24.19
C LYS A 382 -35.74 31.68 -23.04
N VAL A 383 -34.45 31.74 -23.37
CA VAL A 383 -33.36 31.83 -22.38
C VAL A 383 -33.45 33.15 -21.61
N LEU A 384 -33.14 33.09 -20.31
CA LEU A 384 -33.13 34.23 -19.40
C LEU A 384 -31.70 34.67 -19.13
N GLU A 385 -31.35 35.87 -19.60
CA GLU A 385 -30.01 36.45 -19.48
C GLU A 385 -29.77 37.08 -18.09
N GLY A 386 -28.50 37.18 -17.68
CA GLY A 386 -28.10 37.91 -16.46
C GLY A 386 -28.51 37.24 -15.15
N MET A 387 -28.73 35.93 -15.15
CA MET A 387 -29.12 35.17 -13.97
C MET A 387 -27.97 35.00 -12.97
N GLU A 388 -28.12 35.55 -11.77
CA GLU A 388 -27.25 35.26 -10.64
C GLU A 388 -27.79 34.06 -9.84
N THR A 389 -26.89 33.13 -9.49
CA THR A 389 -27.22 31.98 -8.63
C THR A 389 -26.42 32.01 -7.33
N THR A 390 -27.04 31.58 -6.23
CA THR A 390 -26.38 31.40 -4.93
C THR A 390 -26.24 29.92 -4.63
N ARG A 391 -25.04 29.45 -4.27
CA ARG A 391 -24.75 28.02 -4.10
C ARG A 391 -24.63 27.62 -2.63
N GLU A 392 -25.38 26.59 -2.25
CA GLU A 392 -25.31 25.94 -0.94
C GLU A 392 -25.13 24.42 -1.18
N GLY A 393 -23.88 23.98 -1.21
CA GLY A 393 -23.50 22.61 -1.58
C GLY A 393 -23.96 22.24 -2.99
N ASN A 394 -24.89 21.28 -3.07
CA ASN A 394 -25.51 20.80 -4.31
C ASN A 394 -26.76 21.59 -4.73
N ARG A 395 -27.16 22.62 -3.97
CA ARG A 395 -28.33 23.44 -4.28
C ARG A 395 -27.94 24.80 -4.82
N LEU A 396 -28.73 25.29 -5.77
CA LEU A 396 -28.65 26.63 -6.33
C LEU A 396 -29.96 27.37 -6.03
N GLY A 397 -29.86 28.53 -5.38
CA GLY A 397 -30.93 29.53 -5.32
C GLY A 397 -30.83 30.48 -6.51
N VAL A 398 -31.97 30.91 -7.04
CA VAL A 398 -32.04 31.88 -8.14
C VAL A 398 -33.27 32.78 -7.97
N VAL A 399 -33.25 33.99 -8.54
CA VAL A 399 -34.42 34.87 -8.63
C VAL A 399 -34.91 34.88 -10.08
N LEU A 400 -36.05 34.24 -10.34
CA LEU A 400 -36.61 34.11 -11.68
C LEU A 400 -37.52 35.31 -12.01
N PRO A 401 -37.27 36.06 -13.10
CA PRO A 401 -38.18 37.09 -13.57
C PRO A 401 -39.42 36.47 -14.23
N ILE A 402 -40.60 36.95 -13.85
CA ILE A 402 -41.89 36.55 -14.41
C ILE A 402 -42.72 37.76 -14.90
N ALA A 403 -42.11 38.95 -14.96
CA ALA A 403 -42.77 40.20 -15.34
C ALA A 403 -43.52 40.10 -16.68
N ASP A 404 -42.90 39.47 -17.68
CA ASP A 404 -43.43 39.32 -19.04
C ASP A 404 -44.51 38.22 -19.18
N LEU A 405 -44.74 37.39 -18.14
CA LEU A 405 -45.65 36.24 -18.23
C LEU A 405 -47.11 36.65 -17.99
N ASP A 406 -47.97 36.38 -18.96
CA ASP A 406 -49.40 36.68 -18.91
C ASP A 406 -50.20 35.57 -18.20
N GLN A 407 -51.53 35.57 -18.31
CA GLN A 407 -52.36 34.58 -17.64
C GLN A 407 -52.35 33.26 -18.44
N GLY A 408 -51.70 32.23 -17.91
CA GLY A 408 -51.58 30.97 -18.63
C GLY A 408 -50.77 29.90 -17.91
N ARG A 409 -50.22 28.99 -18.72
CA ARG A 409 -49.29 27.95 -18.30
C ARG A 409 -48.01 28.12 -19.09
N HIS A 410 -46.92 28.38 -18.38
CA HIS A 410 -45.58 28.51 -18.93
C HIS A 410 -44.71 27.32 -18.50
N THR A 411 -43.59 27.10 -19.17
CA THR A 411 -42.71 25.95 -18.94
C THR A 411 -41.31 26.42 -18.59
N LEU A 412 -40.89 26.21 -17.34
CA LEU A 412 -39.52 26.41 -16.88
C LEU A 412 -38.68 25.17 -17.19
N ARG A 413 -37.49 25.38 -17.76
CA ARG A 413 -36.43 24.38 -17.92
C ARG A 413 -35.12 24.95 -17.42
N VAL A 414 -34.31 24.10 -16.79
CA VAL A 414 -32.95 24.44 -16.33
C VAL A 414 -31.97 23.49 -16.99
N ARG A 415 -30.99 24.05 -17.70
CA ARG A 415 -29.88 23.32 -18.28
C ARG A 415 -28.61 23.64 -17.48
N VAL A 416 -27.80 22.62 -17.22
CA VAL A 416 -26.56 22.69 -16.46
C VAL A 416 -25.44 22.12 -17.32
N THR A 417 -24.30 22.81 -17.37
CA THR A 417 -23.06 22.32 -17.99
C THR A 417 -21.99 22.15 -16.91
N ASP A 418 -21.36 20.98 -16.86
CA ASP A 418 -20.26 20.70 -15.94
C ASP A 418 -18.87 20.95 -16.55
N GLU A 419 -17.83 20.91 -15.72
CA GLU A 419 -16.42 21.14 -16.09
C GLU A 419 -15.83 20.16 -17.11
N LEU A 420 -16.59 19.13 -17.51
CA LEU A 420 -16.22 18.17 -18.56
C LEU A 420 -17.02 18.41 -19.85
N GLY A 421 -17.78 19.51 -19.91
CA GLY A 421 -18.69 19.85 -20.99
C GLY A 421 -19.95 18.98 -21.07
N LEU A 422 -20.25 18.16 -20.05
CA LEU A 422 -21.46 17.35 -20.05
C LEU A 422 -22.66 18.22 -19.69
N THR A 423 -23.71 18.13 -20.51
CA THR A 423 -24.94 18.90 -20.34
C THR A 423 -26.06 18.03 -19.81
N ALA A 424 -26.81 18.59 -18.86
CA ALA A 424 -28.00 17.99 -18.29
C ALA A 424 -29.15 19.00 -18.34
N GLU A 425 -30.39 18.52 -18.50
CA GLU A 425 -31.58 19.37 -18.51
C GLU A 425 -32.62 18.82 -17.54
N SER A 426 -33.32 19.72 -16.84
CA SER A 426 -34.40 19.34 -15.93
C SER A 426 -35.62 18.85 -16.70
N GLU A 427 -36.46 18.05 -16.03
CA GLU A 427 -37.85 17.89 -16.45
C GLU A 427 -38.56 19.26 -16.53
N PRO A 428 -39.50 19.45 -17.46
CA PRO A 428 -40.21 20.71 -17.64
C PRO A 428 -41.13 21.01 -16.44
N VAL A 429 -40.86 22.08 -15.71
CA VAL A 429 -41.71 22.54 -14.61
C VAL A 429 -42.78 23.49 -15.13
N SER A 430 -44.05 23.13 -14.91
CA SER A 430 -45.20 23.93 -15.30
C SER A 430 -45.45 25.08 -14.32
N LEU A 431 -45.27 26.32 -14.79
CA LEU A 431 -45.64 27.54 -14.08
C LEU A 431 -47.07 27.96 -14.43
N GLY A 432 -48.02 27.81 -13.51
CA GLY A 432 -49.36 28.37 -13.68
C GLY A 432 -49.38 29.83 -13.24
N ILE A 433 -49.73 30.77 -14.11
CA ILE A 433 -49.88 32.19 -13.76
C ILE A 433 -51.37 32.55 -13.72
N ILE A 434 -51.82 33.07 -12.58
CA ILE A 434 -53.18 33.60 -12.39
C ILE A 434 -53.08 35.11 -12.27
N VAL A 435 -53.81 35.86 -13.09
CA VAL A 435 -53.85 37.32 -13.03
C VAL A 435 -55.10 37.76 -12.25
N ASP A 436 -54.88 38.46 -11.14
CA ASP A 436 -55.92 39.00 -10.26
C ASP A 436 -55.95 40.53 -10.41
N LYS A 437 -57.03 41.06 -10.98
CA LYS A 437 -57.21 42.48 -11.29
C LYS A 437 -58.61 42.94 -10.83
N PRO A 438 -58.74 44.16 -10.30
CA PRO A 438 -60.05 44.78 -10.06
C PRO A 438 -60.92 44.75 -11.33
N PRO A 439 -62.25 44.63 -11.21
CA PRO A 439 -63.14 44.69 -12.36
C PRO A 439 -63.09 46.08 -13.04
N PRO A 440 -63.33 46.17 -14.35
CA PRO A 440 -63.42 47.46 -15.04
C PRO A 440 -64.57 48.31 -14.46
N PRO A 441 -64.45 49.65 -14.47
CA PRO A 441 -65.52 50.53 -14.05
C PRO A 441 -66.77 50.28 -14.90
N PRO A 442 -67.98 50.34 -14.33
CA PRO A 442 -69.21 50.09 -15.06
C PRO A 442 -69.35 51.08 -16.22
N THR A 443 -69.63 50.55 -17.41
CA THR A 443 -69.86 51.36 -18.61
C THR A 443 -71.00 52.36 -18.35
N PRO A 444 -70.83 53.67 -18.58
CA PRO A 444 -71.90 54.64 -18.39
C PRO A 444 -73.08 54.33 -19.29
N ASN A 445 -74.18 53.86 -18.69
CA ASN A 445 -75.41 53.58 -19.43
C ASN A 445 -76.12 54.91 -19.71
N MET A 446 -76.11 55.38 -20.96
CA MET A 446 -76.57 56.73 -21.32
C MET A 446 -78.09 56.93 -21.28
N ASP A 447 -78.88 55.90 -20.95
CA ASP A 447 -80.36 55.95 -20.90
C ASP A 447 -80.97 55.93 -19.48
N ALA A 448 -80.16 56.18 -18.43
CA ALA A 448 -80.63 56.15 -17.03
C ALA A 448 -80.80 57.54 -16.38
N THR A 449 -81.26 58.55 -17.13
CA THR A 449 -81.69 59.86 -16.59
C THR A 449 -83.21 60.05 -16.68
N ALA A 450 -83.97 59.25 -15.93
CA ALA A 450 -85.41 59.43 -15.75
C ALA A 450 -85.89 59.05 -14.34
N ASP A 451 -85.69 57.80 -13.91
CA ASP A 451 -86.49 57.21 -12.81
C ASP A 451 -85.88 57.27 -11.40
N ALA A 452 -84.78 58.00 -11.21
CA ALA A 452 -84.10 58.14 -9.92
C ALA A 452 -84.81 59.11 -8.93
N ARG A 453 -86.12 59.36 -9.07
CA ARG A 453 -86.87 60.33 -8.25
C ARG A 453 -88.24 59.89 -7.74
N GLU A 454 -88.68 58.63 -7.97
CA GLU A 454 -90.01 58.16 -7.54
C GLU A 454 -89.99 56.89 -6.64
N ALA A 455 -88.84 56.51 -6.09
CA ALA A 455 -88.70 55.38 -5.15
C ALA A 455 -88.50 55.78 -3.68
N GLU A 456 -88.34 57.08 -3.36
CA GLU A 456 -88.04 57.57 -2.00
C GLU A 456 -89.30 57.77 -1.13
N MET A 457 -90.50 57.55 -1.68
CA MET A 457 -91.78 57.72 -0.98
C MET A 457 -92.77 56.57 -1.21
N ARG A 458 -92.45 55.34 -0.75
CA ARG A 458 -93.43 54.25 -0.46
C ARG A 458 -92.77 52.99 0.15
N ALA A 459 -92.48 53.00 1.46
CA ALA A 459 -92.35 51.78 2.29
C ALA A 459 -92.24 52.08 3.81
N THR A 460 -93.16 52.87 4.36
CA THR A 460 -93.25 53.14 5.82
C THR A 460 -94.51 52.54 6.42
N ALA A 461 -94.60 51.21 6.39
CA ALA A 461 -95.51 50.41 7.19
C ALA A 461 -94.92 48.99 7.38
N ASP A 462 -95.23 48.34 8.50
CA ASP A 462 -94.93 46.94 8.81
C ASP A 462 -93.46 46.46 8.83
N ALA A 463 -92.75 46.82 9.90
CA ALA A 463 -91.71 45.97 10.50
C ALA A 463 -91.59 46.11 12.03
N ARG A 464 -92.60 46.69 12.71
CA ARG A 464 -92.52 47.09 14.13
C ARG A 464 -92.75 45.94 15.14
N THR A 465 -92.68 44.69 14.67
CA THR A 465 -92.93 43.48 15.48
C THR A 465 -91.82 42.43 15.35
N THR A 466 -90.67 42.77 14.75
CA THR A 466 -89.54 41.81 14.55
C THR A 466 -88.23 42.24 15.23
N VAL A 467 -88.09 43.53 15.59
CA VAL A 467 -86.82 44.06 16.13
C VAL A 467 -86.55 43.61 17.58
N GLN A 468 -87.60 43.48 18.41
CA GLN A 468 -87.45 43.22 19.84
C GLN A 468 -87.17 41.75 20.22
N ALA A 469 -87.12 40.83 19.25
CA ALA A 469 -86.75 39.43 19.46
C ALA A 469 -85.31 39.09 19.00
N MET A 470 -84.65 39.97 18.23
CA MET A 470 -83.36 39.67 17.60
C MET A 470 -82.14 40.20 18.38
N GLU A 471 -82.35 41.22 19.22
CA GLU A 471 -81.27 41.82 20.04
C GLU A 471 -80.75 40.89 21.15
N VAL A 472 -81.61 40.02 21.70
CA VAL A 472 -81.23 39.10 22.79
C VAL A 472 -80.41 37.90 22.30
N ALA A 473 -80.72 37.37 21.10
CA ALA A 473 -79.98 36.24 20.52
C ALA A 473 -78.58 36.65 20.02
N THR A 474 -78.46 37.85 19.45
CA THR A 474 -77.22 38.32 18.83
C THR A 474 -76.12 38.63 19.87
N ALA A 475 -76.50 39.07 21.08
CA ALA A 475 -75.57 39.36 22.16
C ALA A 475 -74.88 38.10 22.73
N ALA A 476 -75.57 36.97 22.80
CA ALA A 476 -75.03 35.72 23.34
C ALA A 476 -73.98 35.09 22.42
N VAL A 477 -74.28 35.00 21.12
CA VAL A 477 -73.36 34.43 20.11
C VAL A 477 -72.10 35.29 19.96
N ALA A 478 -72.23 36.62 20.02
CA ALA A 478 -71.09 37.52 19.98
C ALA A 478 -70.18 37.39 21.23
N ALA A 479 -70.74 37.09 22.40
CA ALA A 479 -69.97 36.87 23.62
C ALA A 479 -69.19 35.54 23.59
N GLU A 480 -69.81 34.45 23.12
CA GLU A 480 -69.14 33.15 23.01
C GLU A 480 -68.03 33.16 21.95
N ALA A 481 -68.27 33.77 20.78
CA ALA A 481 -67.26 33.95 19.74
C ALA A 481 -66.06 34.77 20.24
N LYS A 482 -66.30 35.83 21.02
CA LYS A 482 -65.23 36.66 21.59
C LYS A 482 -64.43 35.91 22.67
N MET A 483 -65.07 35.08 23.50
CA MET A 483 -64.36 34.24 24.47
C MET A 483 -63.51 33.15 23.80
N ARG A 484 -64.01 32.46 22.76
CA ARG A 484 -63.20 31.50 22.00
C ARG A 484 -62.01 32.16 21.30
N ALA A 485 -62.23 33.25 20.58
CA ALA A 485 -61.15 33.98 19.93
C ALA A 485 -60.07 34.49 20.92
N THR A 486 -60.46 34.88 22.13
CA THR A 486 -59.51 35.30 23.18
C THR A 486 -58.76 34.11 23.79
N ALA A 487 -59.39 32.93 23.90
CA ALA A 487 -58.75 31.71 24.36
C ALA A 487 -57.75 31.17 23.30
N ASP A 488 -58.15 31.10 22.03
CA ASP A 488 -57.31 30.65 20.93
C ASP A 488 -56.12 31.59 20.70
N ALA A 489 -56.33 32.91 20.77
CA ALA A 489 -55.24 33.89 20.72
C ALA A 489 -54.25 33.71 21.89
N ARG A 490 -54.75 33.44 23.11
CA ARG A 490 -53.90 33.22 24.28
C ARG A 490 -53.12 31.89 24.19
N ALA A 491 -53.74 30.82 23.69
CA ALA A 491 -53.07 29.56 23.43
C ALA A 491 -52.01 29.69 22.32
N THR A 492 -52.29 30.47 21.26
CA THR A 492 -51.35 30.74 20.16
C THR A 492 -50.16 31.55 20.63
N VAL A 493 -50.38 32.61 21.45
CA VAL A 493 -49.30 33.39 22.07
C VAL A 493 -48.46 32.51 23.00
N GLN A 494 -49.09 31.69 23.83
CA GLN A 494 -48.37 30.82 24.76
C GLN A 494 -47.58 29.71 24.04
N ALA A 495 -48.09 29.20 22.92
CA ALA A 495 -47.36 28.28 22.03
C ALA A 495 -46.19 28.98 21.32
N MET A 496 -46.36 30.23 20.87
CA MET A 496 -45.27 31.05 20.32
C MET A 496 -44.19 31.37 21.35
N GLU A 497 -44.56 31.70 22.59
CA GLU A 497 -43.60 31.94 23.69
C GLU A 497 -42.79 30.67 24.00
N VAL A 498 -43.43 29.50 24.08
CA VAL A 498 -42.75 28.22 24.29
C VAL A 498 -41.84 27.87 23.09
N ALA A 499 -42.31 28.06 21.86
CA ALA A 499 -41.49 27.81 20.66
C ALA A 499 -40.29 28.78 20.57
N THR A 500 -40.48 30.05 20.92
CA THR A 500 -39.42 31.07 20.89
C THR A 500 -38.40 30.81 22.01
N ALA A 501 -38.84 30.39 23.19
CA ALA A 501 -37.95 29.94 24.27
C ALA A 501 -37.17 28.67 23.90
N ALA A 502 -37.80 27.72 23.19
CA ALA A 502 -37.12 26.52 22.70
C ALA A 502 -36.06 26.84 21.64
N VAL A 503 -36.38 27.71 20.67
CA VAL A 503 -35.43 28.17 19.64
C VAL A 503 -34.28 28.99 20.26
N ALA A 504 -34.56 29.82 21.27
CA ALA A 504 -33.53 30.55 22.00
C ALA A 504 -32.60 29.60 22.77
N ALA A 505 -33.15 28.60 23.48
CA ALA A 505 -32.37 27.59 24.20
C ALA A 505 -31.54 26.71 23.25
N GLU A 506 -32.07 26.36 22.08
CA GLU A 506 -31.32 25.61 21.07
C GLU A 506 -30.20 26.46 20.44
N ALA A 507 -30.44 27.75 20.18
CA ALA A 507 -29.42 28.68 19.73
C ALA A 507 -28.31 28.88 20.78
N GLU A 508 -28.65 28.95 22.06
CA GLU A 508 -27.68 29.09 23.16
C GLU A 508 -26.86 27.79 23.38
N MET A 509 -27.48 26.62 23.22
CA MET A 509 -26.77 25.32 23.21
C MET A 509 -25.86 25.17 22.00
N ARG A 510 -26.28 25.60 20.80
CA ARG A 510 -25.42 25.61 19.60
C ARG A 510 -24.26 26.59 19.77
N ALA A 511 -24.50 27.81 20.23
CA ALA A 511 -23.45 28.79 20.48
C ALA A 511 -22.42 28.33 21.53
N THR A 512 -22.85 27.62 22.58
CA THR A 512 -21.91 27.04 23.57
C THR A 512 -21.19 25.79 23.07
N ALA A 513 -21.78 25.01 22.16
CA ALA A 513 -21.11 23.93 21.46
C ALA A 513 -20.04 24.46 20.48
N ASP A 514 -20.38 25.45 19.66
CA ASP A 514 -19.47 26.10 18.70
C ASP A 514 -18.32 26.83 19.43
N ALA A 515 -18.60 27.48 20.55
CA ALA A 515 -17.57 28.08 21.41
C ALA A 515 -16.61 27.02 21.97
N ARG A 516 -17.11 25.86 22.42
CA ARG A 516 -16.26 24.73 22.86
C ARG A 516 -15.43 24.15 21.71
N ALA A 517 -16.03 23.94 20.55
CA ALA A 517 -15.33 23.45 19.37
C ALA A 517 -14.23 24.44 18.93
N THR A 518 -14.48 25.74 19.00
CA THR A 518 -13.51 26.79 18.69
C THR A 518 -12.34 26.79 19.69
N VAL A 519 -12.62 26.69 21.00
CA VAL A 519 -11.57 26.58 22.03
C VAL A 519 -10.74 25.30 21.83
N GLN A 520 -11.38 24.16 21.57
CA GLN A 520 -10.68 22.90 21.34
C GLN A 520 -9.83 22.92 20.06
N ALA A 521 -10.31 23.57 18.99
CA ALA A 521 -9.53 23.80 17.77
C ALA A 521 -8.33 24.74 18.03
N MET A 522 -8.51 25.79 18.84
CA MET A 522 -7.40 26.67 19.25
C MET A 522 -6.37 25.95 20.12
N GLU A 523 -6.78 25.06 21.03
CA GLU A 523 -5.86 24.24 21.83
C GLU A 523 -5.06 23.28 20.94
N VAL A 524 -5.70 22.61 19.98
CA VAL A 524 -5.03 21.74 19.00
C VAL A 524 -4.07 22.53 18.11
N ALA A 525 -4.48 23.69 17.59
CA ALA A 525 -3.61 24.56 16.79
C ALA A 525 -2.41 25.08 17.60
N THR A 526 -2.62 25.44 18.87
CA THR A 526 -1.52 25.88 19.76
C THR A 526 -0.55 24.73 20.05
N ALA A 527 -1.05 23.51 20.24
CA ALA A 527 -0.22 22.32 20.39
C ALA A 527 0.56 21.97 19.10
N ALA A 528 -0.04 22.15 17.92
CA ALA A 528 0.62 21.95 16.63
C ALA A 528 1.77 22.95 16.43
N VAL A 529 1.54 24.26 16.63
CA VAL A 529 2.58 25.29 16.55
C VAL A 529 3.72 25.04 17.56
N ALA A 530 3.39 24.58 18.77
CA ALA A 530 4.39 24.19 19.76
C ALA A 530 5.20 22.95 19.35
N ALA A 531 4.59 22.00 18.62
CA ALA A 531 5.28 20.84 18.06
C ALA A 531 6.20 21.22 16.89
N GLU A 532 5.72 22.05 15.96
CA GLU A 532 6.51 22.59 14.84
C GLU A 532 7.72 23.38 15.33
N ALA A 533 7.56 24.25 16.34
CA ALA A 533 8.68 24.97 16.96
C ALA A 533 9.73 24.02 17.57
N LYS A 534 9.30 22.88 18.11
CA LYS A 534 10.17 21.83 18.67
C LYS A 534 10.94 21.08 17.57
N ILE A 535 10.27 20.77 16.47
CA ILE A 535 10.85 20.13 15.28
C ILE A 535 11.86 21.08 14.61
N ALA A 536 11.53 22.37 14.46
CA ALA A 536 12.43 23.39 13.93
C ALA A 536 13.67 23.59 14.82
N ALA A 537 13.52 23.58 16.14
CA ALA A 537 14.65 23.62 17.06
C ALA A 537 15.56 22.38 16.92
N GLN A 538 14.98 21.18 16.82
CA GLN A 538 15.73 19.94 16.58
C GLN A 538 16.44 19.93 15.22
N ALA A 539 15.78 20.39 14.15
CA ALA A 539 16.36 20.54 12.83
C ALA A 539 17.55 21.52 12.85
N THR A 540 17.42 22.65 13.56
CA THR A 540 18.50 23.64 13.70
C THR A 540 19.71 23.07 14.45
N GLU A 541 19.50 22.29 15.52
CA GLU A 541 20.60 21.62 16.23
C GLU A 541 21.24 20.50 15.37
N THR A 542 20.44 19.80 14.56
CA THR A 542 20.91 18.74 13.65
C THR A 542 21.74 19.34 12.51
N ALA A 543 21.30 20.45 11.92
CA ALA A 543 22.05 21.21 10.92
C ALA A 543 23.39 21.71 11.49
N ARG A 544 23.40 22.26 12.72
CA ARG A 544 24.63 22.69 13.39
C ARG A 544 25.61 21.52 13.66
N LYS A 545 25.09 20.32 13.97
CA LYS A 545 25.91 19.10 14.08
C LYS A 545 26.45 18.66 12.71
N GLN A 546 25.64 18.66 11.66
CA GLN A 546 26.10 18.39 10.29
C GLN A 546 27.17 19.38 9.84
N GLU A 547 26.99 20.68 10.06
CA GLU A 547 27.95 21.73 9.71
C GLU A 547 29.30 21.52 10.43
N SER A 548 29.27 21.17 11.73
CA SER A 548 30.49 20.80 12.48
C SER A 548 31.16 19.51 11.98
N THR A 549 30.38 18.61 11.37
CA THR A 549 30.88 17.35 10.78
C THR A 549 31.47 17.61 9.39
N MET A 550 30.83 18.47 8.59
CA MET A 550 31.32 18.89 7.28
C MET A 550 32.58 19.75 7.39
N ALA A 551 32.70 20.62 8.40
CA ALA A 551 33.94 21.34 8.68
C ALA A 551 35.12 20.39 8.95
N ARG A 552 34.91 19.32 9.75
CA ARG A 552 35.89 18.25 9.97
C ARG A 552 36.21 17.47 8.70
N ILE A 553 35.22 17.21 7.85
CA ILE A 553 35.41 16.53 6.56
C ILE A 553 36.22 17.39 5.59
N GLN A 554 35.96 18.71 5.53
CA GLN A 554 36.74 19.65 4.73
C GLN A 554 38.19 19.77 5.24
N GLU A 555 38.40 19.86 6.56
CA GLU A 555 39.74 19.87 7.17
C GLU A 555 40.54 18.61 6.77
N THR A 556 39.90 17.43 6.76
CA THR A 556 40.54 16.21 6.23
C THR A 556 40.69 16.19 4.71
N ALA A 557 39.77 16.79 3.95
CA ALA A 557 39.84 16.85 2.49
C ALA A 557 40.98 17.76 2.00
N GLU A 558 41.30 18.83 2.72
CA GLU A 558 42.44 19.71 2.43
C GLU A 558 43.80 19.01 2.69
N ASP A 559 43.93 18.19 3.74
CA ASP A 559 45.12 17.32 3.94
C ASP A 559 45.27 16.31 2.78
N TRP A 560 44.16 15.71 2.33
CA TRP A 560 44.17 14.81 1.16
C TRP A 560 44.53 15.52 -0.15
N GLN A 561 43.98 16.70 -0.44
CA GLN A 561 44.34 17.46 -1.65
C GLN A 561 45.81 17.90 -1.64
N THR A 562 46.33 18.28 -0.48
CA THR A 562 47.74 18.68 -0.32
C THR A 562 48.69 17.52 -0.62
N ARG A 563 48.32 16.28 -0.23
CA ARG A 563 49.06 15.07 -0.60
C ARG A 563 48.92 14.73 -2.09
N PHE A 564 47.72 14.83 -2.66
CA PHE A 564 47.44 14.41 -4.05
C PHE A 564 48.15 15.28 -5.10
N ARG A 565 48.41 16.55 -4.78
CA ARG A 565 49.12 17.50 -5.66
C ARG A 565 50.56 17.07 -6.02
N SER A 566 51.12 16.09 -5.32
CA SER A 566 52.44 15.51 -5.60
C SER A 566 52.47 14.41 -6.67
N LEU A 567 51.31 13.86 -7.07
CA LEU A 567 51.23 12.72 -8.01
C LEU A 567 50.86 13.11 -9.47
N SER A 568 50.36 14.32 -9.72
CA SER A 568 49.61 14.64 -10.95
C SER A 568 50.45 15.04 -12.18
N TYR A 569 51.76 14.79 -12.21
CA TYR A 569 52.61 15.06 -13.40
C TYR A 569 52.77 13.85 -14.36
N VAL A 570 52.37 12.65 -13.96
CA VAL A 570 52.62 11.41 -14.74
C VAL A 570 51.54 11.15 -15.81
N SER A 571 50.30 11.61 -15.59
CA SER A 571 49.12 11.15 -16.35
C SER A 571 48.98 11.73 -17.77
N ILE A 572 49.56 12.90 -18.07
CA ILE A 572 49.42 13.57 -19.37
C ILE A 572 50.38 12.97 -20.41
N ALA A 573 51.52 12.42 -19.99
CA ALA A 573 52.48 11.77 -20.90
C ALA A 573 51.98 10.43 -21.46
N SER A 574 51.15 9.71 -20.71
CA SER A 574 50.66 8.36 -21.05
C SER A 574 49.70 8.33 -22.26
N GLY A 575 48.82 9.33 -22.43
CA GLY A 575 47.83 9.35 -23.50
C GLY A 575 48.45 9.49 -24.91
N ALA A 576 49.46 10.36 -25.04
CA ALA A 576 50.16 10.56 -26.31
C ALA A 576 50.99 9.34 -26.74
N PHE A 577 51.64 8.66 -25.78
CA PHE A 577 52.38 7.43 -26.05
C PHE A 577 51.48 6.27 -26.48
N GLY A 578 50.29 6.12 -25.89
CA GLY A 578 49.32 5.10 -26.29
C GLY A 578 48.87 5.23 -27.75
N LEU A 579 48.58 6.46 -28.20
CA LEU A 579 48.15 6.71 -29.59
C LEU A 579 49.28 6.44 -30.60
N ILE A 580 50.51 6.84 -30.28
CA ILE A 580 51.69 6.59 -31.13
C ILE A 580 51.99 5.08 -31.20
N ALA A 581 51.91 4.37 -30.07
CA ALA A 581 52.09 2.91 -30.02
C ALA A 581 51.04 2.16 -30.85
N LEU A 582 49.77 2.61 -30.83
CA LEU A 582 48.70 2.02 -31.63
C LEU A 582 48.95 2.20 -33.15
N ILE A 583 49.37 3.39 -33.58
CA ILE A 583 49.74 3.67 -34.96
C ILE A 583 50.95 2.81 -35.38
N PHE A 584 51.96 2.69 -34.51
CA PHE A 584 53.13 1.85 -34.77
C PHE A 584 52.78 0.36 -34.86
N ALA A 585 51.86 -0.13 -34.03
CA ALA A 585 51.36 -1.50 -34.08
C ALA A 585 50.62 -1.81 -35.39
N ILE A 586 49.76 -0.90 -35.85
CA ILE A 586 49.03 -1.03 -37.13
C ILE A 586 49.98 -1.05 -38.33
N VAL A 587 51.04 -0.23 -38.31
CA VAL A 587 52.08 -0.23 -39.36
C VAL A 587 52.94 -1.50 -39.30
N ALA A 588 53.35 -1.93 -38.10
CA ALA A 588 54.19 -3.13 -37.91
C ALA A 588 53.49 -4.42 -38.35
N TRP A 589 52.18 -4.55 -38.10
CA TRP A 589 51.36 -5.72 -38.46
C TRP A 589 51.31 -5.95 -39.98
N ARG A 590 51.57 -4.92 -40.80
CA ARG A 590 51.56 -5.00 -42.26
C ARG A 590 52.87 -5.52 -42.87
N SER A 591 53.90 -5.82 -42.05
CA SER A 591 55.22 -6.27 -42.52
C SER A 591 55.52 -7.76 -42.20
N PRO A 592 55.81 -8.64 -43.19
CA PRO A 592 56.01 -10.07 -42.93
C PRO A 592 57.26 -10.44 -42.10
N ARG A 593 58.21 -9.52 -41.93
CA ARG A 593 59.52 -9.80 -41.31
C ARG A 593 59.56 -9.58 -39.79
N VAL A 594 58.63 -8.82 -39.22
CA VAL A 594 58.60 -8.52 -37.77
C VAL A 594 57.94 -9.64 -36.95
N ARG A 595 57.05 -10.43 -37.56
CA ARG A 595 56.33 -11.54 -36.90
C ARG A 595 57.22 -12.62 -36.27
N LYS A 596 58.48 -12.77 -36.68
CA LYS A 596 59.40 -13.81 -36.17
C LYS A 596 60.24 -13.43 -34.95
N ARG A 597 60.11 -12.22 -34.38
CA ARG A 597 60.83 -11.81 -33.15
C ARG A 597 59.94 -11.42 -31.97
N ALA A 598 58.61 -11.39 -32.15
CA ALA A 598 57.67 -11.05 -31.08
C ALA A 598 57.35 -12.22 -30.12
N THR A 599 57.66 -13.47 -30.52
CA THR A 599 57.31 -14.68 -29.77
C THR A 599 58.33 -15.11 -28.70
N GLU A 600 59.49 -14.44 -28.60
CA GLU A 600 60.55 -14.83 -27.65
C GLU A 600 60.64 -13.95 -26.38
N ILE A 601 59.90 -12.84 -26.30
CA ILE A 601 60.06 -11.85 -25.20
C ILE A 601 58.94 -11.93 -24.15
N VAL A 602 57.81 -12.58 -24.45
CA VAL A 602 56.62 -12.61 -23.58
C VAL A 602 56.70 -13.68 -22.47
N GLY A 603 57.71 -14.56 -22.48
CA GLY A 603 57.86 -15.64 -21.50
C GLY A 603 58.54 -15.27 -20.17
N GLY A 604 59.03 -14.04 -20.00
CA GLY A 604 60.01 -13.72 -18.95
C GLY A 604 59.52 -12.92 -17.72
N THR A 605 58.30 -12.36 -17.72
CA THR A 605 57.96 -11.26 -16.79
C THR A 605 56.60 -11.42 -16.08
N ILE A 606 56.20 -12.66 -15.74
CA ILE A 606 55.00 -12.93 -14.89
C ILE A 606 55.38 -13.88 -13.74
N GLN A 607 56.47 -13.57 -13.02
CA GLN A 607 56.94 -14.38 -11.88
C GLN A 607 57.64 -13.53 -10.78
N ALA A 608 57.10 -12.35 -10.46
CA ALA A 608 57.73 -11.43 -9.49
C ALA A 608 56.79 -10.53 -8.66
N VAL A 609 55.46 -10.78 -8.64
CA VAL A 609 54.50 -9.95 -7.87
C VAL A 609 53.39 -10.80 -7.22
N THR A 610 53.77 -11.94 -6.61
CA THR A 610 52.79 -12.84 -5.96
C THR A 610 53.30 -13.53 -4.69
N GLU A 611 54.10 -12.81 -3.89
CA GLU A 611 54.46 -13.14 -2.50
C GLU A 611 54.74 -11.77 -1.83
N PRO A 612 53.85 -11.24 -0.96
CA PRO A 612 53.81 -11.73 0.43
C PRO A 612 52.48 -11.44 1.19
N PHE A 613 51.46 -12.31 1.14
CA PHE A 613 50.29 -12.22 2.05
C PHE A 613 49.69 -13.60 2.39
N MET A 614 50.52 -14.52 2.85
CA MET A 614 50.07 -15.67 3.65
C MET A 614 50.84 -15.69 4.98
N GLY A 615 50.17 -15.28 6.05
CA GLY A 615 50.64 -15.39 7.43
C GLY A 615 49.56 -16.08 8.25
N ALA A 616 49.92 -17.18 8.92
CA ALA A 616 48.99 -18.03 9.65
C ALA A 616 48.40 -17.35 10.89
N ARG A 617 47.17 -17.75 11.25
CA ARG A 617 46.60 -17.61 12.59
C ARG A 617 45.85 -18.89 12.95
N ASP A 618 46.38 -19.61 13.92
CA ASP A 618 45.67 -20.71 14.57
C ASP A 618 44.53 -20.17 15.44
N GLY A 619 43.39 -20.88 15.46
CA GLY A 619 42.21 -20.44 16.21
C GLY A 619 40.96 -21.23 15.85
N GLY A 620 40.88 -22.50 16.29
CA GLY A 620 39.61 -23.22 16.34
C GLY A 620 38.75 -22.75 17.52
N PRO A 621 37.41 -22.74 17.41
CA PRO A 621 36.54 -22.37 18.53
C PRO A 621 36.56 -23.46 19.63
N PRO A 622 36.40 -23.07 20.91
CA PRO A 622 36.42 -24.02 22.03
C PRO A 622 35.12 -24.83 22.11
N THR A 623 35.24 -26.10 22.49
CA THR A 623 34.11 -26.99 22.83
C THR A 623 33.83 -26.86 24.32
N THR A 624 32.65 -26.34 24.71
CA THR A 624 32.23 -26.25 26.11
C THR A 624 31.32 -27.42 26.47
N GLU A 625 31.71 -28.23 27.46
CA GLU A 625 30.89 -29.34 27.96
C GLU A 625 29.70 -28.84 28.80
N ALA A 626 28.61 -29.61 28.84
CA ALA A 626 27.41 -29.26 29.61
C ALA A 626 27.63 -29.48 31.12
N LEU A 627 27.15 -28.56 31.95
CA LEU A 627 27.33 -28.59 33.41
C LEU A 627 26.16 -29.31 34.12
N ALA A 628 24.97 -29.25 33.54
CA ALA A 628 23.79 -29.98 33.98
C ALA A 628 22.85 -30.25 32.80
N ARG A 629 21.85 -31.11 32.99
CA ARG A 629 20.87 -31.50 31.97
C ARG A 629 19.47 -31.60 32.57
N LEU A 630 18.47 -31.18 31.80
CA LEU A 630 17.06 -31.46 32.04
C LEU A 630 16.62 -32.58 31.08
N ILE A 631 16.07 -33.68 31.60
CA ILE A 631 15.58 -34.83 30.83
C ILE A 631 14.05 -34.87 30.90
N LEU A 632 13.36 -34.97 29.76
CA LEU A 632 11.89 -34.93 29.74
C LEU A 632 11.30 -36.15 30.45
N VAL A 633 10.38 -35.90 31.39
CA VAL A 633 9.62 -36.95 32.10
C VAL A 633 8.18 -37.01 31.58
N ALA A 634 7.57 -35.85 31.35
CA ALA A 634 6.23 -35.76 30.75
C ALA A 634 6.03 -34.39 30.07
N GLY A 635 5.46 -34.39 28.87
CA GLY A 635 5.17 -33.17 28.12
C GLY A 635 4.44 -33.47 26.81
N GLY A 636 3.92 -32.43 26.15
CA GLY A 636 3.35 -32.58 24.81
C GLY A 636 4.41 -32.93 23.76
N ALA A 637 3.98 -33.39 22.58
CA ALA A 637 4.86 -33.85 21.49
C ALA A 637 5.89 -32.82 20.97
N SER A 638 5.77 -31.56 21.39
CA SER A 638 6.64 -30.43 21.01
C SER A 638 7.67 -30.05 22.10
N ALA A 639 7.85 -30.85 23.15
CA ALA A 639 8.86 -30.64 24.19
C ALA A 639 10.17 -31.39 23.84
N SER A 640 11.33 -30.78 24.08
CA SER A 640 12.62 -31.43 23.84
C SER A 640 12.84 -32.61 24.79
N GLN A 641 13.38 -33.72 24.29
CA GLN A 641 13.68 -34.91 25.10
C GLN A 641 14.78 -34.65 26.14
N SER A 642 15.72 -33.77 25.83
CA SER A 642 16.72 -33.27 26.78
C SER A 642 17.12 -31.82 26.47
N ILE A 643 17.56 -31.09 27.48
CA ILE A 643 18.07 -29.72 27.39
C ILE A 643 19.34 -29.63 28.23
N ASP A 644 20.42 -29.17 27.62
CA ASP A 644 21.73 -29.05 28.27
C ASP A 644 21.95 -27.62 28.79
N ILE A 645 22.51 -27.50 29.99
CA ILE A 645 22.76 -26.24 30.69
C ILE A 645 24.25 -25.94 30.60
N TYR A 646 24.58 -24.90 29.82
CA TYR A 646 25.96 -24.48 29.51
C TYR A 646 26.33 -23.10 30.10
N LYS A 647 25.39 -22.40 30.74
CA LYS A 647 25.53 -20.99 31.16
C LYS A 647 25.27 -20.83 32.66
N GLU A 648 25.94 -19.84 33.26
CA GLU A 648 25.71 -19.41 34.65
C GLU A 648 24.25 -18.99 34.91
N VAL A 649 23.55 -18.46 33.91
CA VAL A 649 22.12 -18.20 33.96
C VAL A 649 21.47 -18.76 32.70
N THR A 650 20.46 -19.61 32.88
CA THR A 650 19.68 -20.22 31.81
C THR A 650 18.20 -19.89 32.01
N LYS A 651 17.66 -19.04 31.14
CA LYS A 651 16.27 -18.56 31.19
C LYS A 651 15.33 -19.54 30.51
N ILE A 652 14.15 -19.78 31.10
CA ILE A 652 13.18 -20.77 30.65
C ILE A 652 11.82 -20.09 30.46
N GLY A 653 11.15 -20.37 29.33
CA GLY A 653 9.86 -19.77 29.02
C GLY A 653 9.35 -20.16 27.64
N ARG A 654 8.22 -19.57 27.23
CA ARG A 654 7.62 -19.81 25.92
C ARG A 654 8.04 -18.77 24.85
N ASP A 655 8.63 -17.65 25.27
CA ASP A 655 8.99 -16.54 24.40
C ASP A 655 10.48 -16.54 24.10
N ILE A 656 10.82 -16.76 22.82
CA ILE A 656 12.21 -16.83 22.32
C ILE A 656 12.96 -15.49 22.36
N THR A 657 12.29 -14.39 22.73
CA THR A 657 12.94 -13.11 22.99
C THR A 657 13.38 -12.94 24.44
N LEU A 658 12.83 -13.73 25.37
CA LEU A 658 13.05 -13.60 26.82
C LEU A 658 13.72 -14.82 27.46
N ALA A 659 13.63 -15.99 26.84
CA ALA A 659 14.17 -17.25 27.36
C ALA A 659 15.27 -17.85 26.46
N ASP A 660 16.23 -18.55 27.08
CA ASP A 660 17.23 -19.39 26.40
C ASP A 660 16.66 -20.77 26.02
N VAL A 661 15.76 -21.28 26.86
CA VAL A 661 15.14 -22.61 26.75
C VAL A 661 13.65 -22.46 26.50
N ILE A 662 13.20 -22.92 25.32
CA ILE A 662 11.84 -22.66 24.82
C ILE A 662 10.93 -23.85 25.07
N LEU A 663 9.90 -23.65 25.89
CA LEU A 663 8.85 -24.62 26.17
C LEU A 663 7.53 -24.14 25.53
N THR A 664 7.04 -24.92 24.58
CA THR A 664 5.99 -24.48 23.63
C THR A 664 4.55 -24.59 24.15
N ASP A 665 4.29 -25.23 25.29
CA ASP A 665 2.95 -25.35 25.86
C ASP A 665 2.42 -23.97 26.29
N ARG A 666 1.21 -23.61 25.86
CA ARG A 666 0.58 -22.30 26.11
C ARG A 666 0.47 -21.92 27.60
N ARG A 667 0.50 -22.91 28.51
CA ARG A 667 0.48 -22.73 29.97
C ARG A 667 1.85 -22.38 30.56
N VAL A 668 2.91 -22.40 29.76
CA VAL A 668 4.20 -21.80 30.09
C VAL A 668 4.17 -20.30 29.74
N SER A 669 4.58 -19.49 30.71
CA SER A 669 4.67 -18.03 30.60
C SER A 669 5.79 -17.61 29.63
N ARG A 670 5.71 -16.39 29.09
CA ARG A 670 6.67 -15.87 28.10
C ARG A 670 8.12 -15.94 28.64
N TYR A 671 8.33 -15.35 29.80
CA TYR A 671 9.42 -15.63 30.72
C TYR A 671 8.79 -16.34 31.91
N HIS A 672 9.30 -17.51 32.32
CA HIS A 672 8.62 -18.40 33.27
C HIS A 672 9.48 -18.73 34.48
N ALA A 673 10.74 -19.09 34.25
CA ALA A 673 11.70 -19.42 35.30
C ALA A 673 13.13 -19.14 34.82
N GLN A 674 14.09 -19.17 35.74
CA GLN A 674 15.51 -19.25 35.40
C GLN A 674 16.24 -20.22 36.32
N ILE A 675 17.22 -20.93 35.76
CA ILE A 675 18.19 -21.73 36.53
C ILE A 675 19.49 -20.93 36.57
N VAL A 676 19.98 -20.67 37.77
CA VAL A 676 21.22 -19.93 38.05
C VAL A 676 22.24 -20.89 38.65
N GLN A 677 23.49 -20.86 38.18
CA GLN A 677 24.60 -21.57 38.79
C GLN A 677 25.17 -20.71 39.92
N GLU A 678 25.02 -21.17 41.15
CA GLU A 678 25.54 -20.55 42.36
C GLU A 678 26.70 -21.37 42.94
N LYS A 679 27.34 -20.86 44.00
CA LYS A 679 28.51 -21.51 44.61
C LYS A 679 28.19 -22.83 45.31
N ASP A 680 26.91 -23.05 45.65
CA ASP A 680 26.38 -24.23 46.35
C ASP A 680 25.60 -25.19 45.42
N GLY A 681 25.47 -24.88 44.13
CA GLY A 681 24.79 -25.72 43.14
C GLY A 681 23.97 -24.91 42.14
N PHE A 682 23.00 -25.54 41.48
CA PHE A 682 22.07 -24.83 40.59
C PHE A 682 20.80 -24.45 41.35
N ARG A 683 20.42 -23.17 41.34
CA ARG A 683 19.20 -22.66 41.97
C ARG A 683 18.16 -22.28 40.92
N LEU A 684 16.94 -22.78 41.11
CA LEU A 684 15.79 -22.49 40.26
C LEU A 684 14.94 -21.36 40.87
N TYR A 685 14.60 -20.37 40.06
CA TYR A 685 13.72 -19.26 40.41
C TYR A 685 12.48 -19.24 39.51
N ASP A 686 11.30 -19.03 40.09
CA ASP A 686 10.07 -18.72 39.34
C ASP A 686 9.97 -17.21 39.10
N GLU A 687 9.68 -16.81 37.87
CA GLU A 687 9.70 -15.40 37.43
C GLU A 687 8.29 -14.79 37.41
N GLY A 688 7.47 -15.14 38.40
CA GLY A 688 6.07 -14.72 38.50
C GLY A 688 5.16 -15.44 37.51
N SER A 689 5.40 -16.73 37.31
CA SER A 689 4.74 -17.48 36.24
C SER A 689 3.28 -17.80 36.54
N THR A 690 2.46 -17.84 35.50
CA THR A 690 0.99 -17.98 35.62
C THR A 690 0.55 -19.35 36.13
N SER A 691 1.34 -20.39 35.87
CA SER A 691 1.08 -21.77 36.30
C SER A 691 1.93 -22.19 37.51
N GLY A 692 2.91 -21.36 37.91
CA GLY A 692 3.93 -21.69 38.90
C GLY A 692 4.96 -22.71 38.42
N THR A 693 6.16 -22.59 38.96
CA THR A 693 7.24 -23.58 38.88
C THR A 693 7.26 -24.43 40.17
N TRP A 694 7.42 -25.75 40.02
CA TRP A 694 7.40 -26.71 41.14
C TRP A 694 8.60 -27.65 41.07
N VAL A 695 9.14 -28.06 42.22
CA VAL A 695 10.19 -29.09 42.34
C VAL A 695 9.69 -30.16 43.32
N ASN A 696 9.64 -31.42 42.87
CA ASN A 696 9.14 -32.57 43.66
C ASN A 696 7.81 -32.27 44.38
N ASP A 697 6.83 -31.77 43.61
CA ASP A 697 5.49 -31.34 44.05
C ASP A 697 5.45 -30.24 45.14
N ARG A 698 6.55 -29.49 45.32
CA ARG A 698 6.62 -28.27 46.15
C ARG A 698 6.83 -27.03 45.28
N GLN A 699 6.06 -25.98 45.49
CA GLN A 699 6.18 -24.75 44.70
C GLN A 699 7.50 -24.03 45.01
N VAL A 700 8.16 -23.52 43.98
CA VAL A 700 9.37 -22.69 44.13
C VAL A 700 8.98 -21.37 44.78
N SER A 701 9.67 -21.00 45.86
CA SER A 701 9.46 -19.74 46.57
C SER A 701 10.20 -18.57 45.88
N MET A 702 9.88 -17.34 46.25
CA MET A 702 10.63 -16.14 45.79
C MET A 702 12.12 -16.14 46.19
N GLN A 703 12.55 -17.02 47.08
CA GLN A 703 13.96 -17.20 47.47
C GLN A 703 14.69 -18.24 46.58
N GLY A 704 14.00 -18.79 45.58
CA GLY A 704 14.49 -19.88 44.74
C GLY A 704 14.49 -21.24 45.43
N HIS A 705 14.88 -22.28 44.70
CA HIS A 705 15.02 -23.66 45.18
C HIS A 705 16.35 -24.23 44.70
N LEU A 706 17.19 -24.72 45.61
CA LEU A 706 18.46 -25.37 45.25
C LEU A 706 18.17 -26.77 44.71
N LEU A 707 18.58 -27.03 43.46
CA LEU A 707 18.32 -28.28 42.75
C LEU A 707 19.36 -29.35 43.10
N SER A 708 18.89 -30.56 43.38
CA SER A 708 19.68 -31.78 43.50
C SER A 708 19.55 -32.64 42.26
N SER A 709 20.61 -33.35 41.89
CA SER A 709 20.56 -34.34 40.79
C SER A 709 19.50 -35.40 41.09
N GLY A 710 18.53 -35.56 40.18
CA GLY A 710 17.38 -36.45 40.31
C GLY A 710 16.03 -35.74 40.48
N ASP A 711 16.01 -34.44 40.82
CA ASP A 711 14.79 -33.66 41.09
C ASP A 711 13.85 -33.54 39.87
N GLU A 712 12.54 -33.69 40.08
CA GLU A 712 11.53 -33.43 39.05
C GLU A 712 11.00 -31.99 39.14
N ILE A 713 11.21 -31.22 38.07
CA ILE A 713 10.79 -29.83 37.90
C ILE A 713 9.59 -29.75 36.96
N ASN A 714 8.49 -29.15 37.41
CA ASN A 714 7.33 -28.83 36.58
C ASN A 714 7.34 -27.34 36.20
N PHE A 715 7.30 -27.05 34.89
CA PHE A 715 7.06 -25.73 34.33
C PHE A 715 5.62 -25.71 33.78
N GLY A 716 4.66 -25.36 34.64
CA GLY A 716 3.25 -25.64 34.41
C GLY A 716 3.03 -27.14 34.13
N PRO A 717 2.59 -27.54 32.92
CA PRO A 717 2.30 -28.93 32.58
C PRO A 717 3.52 -29.73 32.06
N VAL A 718 4.67 -29.08 31.81
CA VAL A 718 5.86 -29.75 31.25
C VAL A 718 6.80 -30.13 32.38
N ARG A 719 7.13 -31.42 32.48
CA ARG A 719 7.96 -31.98 33.55
C ARG A 719 9.31 -32.46 33.02
N TYR A 720 10.38 -31.97 33.64
CA TYR A 720 11.76 -32.41 33.42
C TYR A 720 12.36 -32.98 34.71
N ARG A 721 13.33 -33.88 34.58
CA ARG A 721 14.22 -34.33 35.65
C ARG A 721 15.56 -33.62 35.50
N PHE A 722 16.01 -32.94 36.55
CA PHE A 722 17.32 -32.32 36.60
C PHE A 722 18.40 -33.35 36.92
N VAL A 723 19.53 -33.29 36.22
CA VAL A 723 20.67 -34.19 36.38
C VAL A 723 21.96 -33.38 36.28
N LEU A 724 22.85 -33.51 37.27
CA LEU A 724 24.20 -32.94 37.20
C LEU A 724 25.07 -33.80 36.27
N VAL A 725 25.89 -33.14 35.45
CA VAL A 725 26.87 -33.84 34.60
C VAL A 725 28.19 -33.87 35.37
N GLU A 726 28.53 -35.03 35.94
CA GLU A 726 29.83 -35.22 36.61
C GLU A 726 30.95 -35.20 35.56
N THR A 727 31.86 -34.24 35.68
CA THR A 727 33.11 -34.21 34.91
C THR A 727 34.14 -35.08 35.63
N GLU A 728 34.40 -36.29 35.11
CA GLU A 728 35.50 -37.14 35.58
C GLU A 728 36.85 -36.47 35.26
N ASN A 729 37.32 -35.62 36.17
CA ASN A 729 38.67 -35.05 36.15
C ASN A 729 39.23 -34.95 37.58
N ALA A 730 39.38 -36.11 38.22
CA ALA A 730 40.14 -36.25 39.46
C ALA A 730 41.15 -37.41 39.35
N THR A 731 42.43 -37.07 39.33
CA THR A 731 43.60 -37.95 39.57
C THR A 731 44.15 -38.75 38.37
N LEU A 732 45.08 -38.13 37.61
CA LEU A 732 46.18 -38.86 36.96
C LEU A 732 47.51 -38.10 37.12
N VAL A 733 48.27 -38.45 38.16
CA VAL A 733 49.73 -38.23 38.25
C VAL A 733 50.35 -39.52 38.76
N GLY A 734 51.00 -40.29 37.89
CA GLY A 734 51.64 -41.55 38.30
C GLY A 734 52.00 -42.47 37.15
N HIS A 735 53.18 -42.20 36.55
CA HIS A 735 54.12 -43.07 35.79
C HIS A 735 53.67 -44.40 35.11
N PRO A 736 54.28 -44.74 33.95
CA PRO A 736 54.00 -45.99 33.25
C PRO A 736 54.82 -47.17 33.83
N GLU A 737 54.21 -48.35 33.94
CA GLU A 737 54.87 -49.63 33.63
C GLU A 737 53.88 -50.82 33.49
N ASP A 738 54.04 -51.52 32.36
CA ASP A 738 53.90 -52.98 32.15
C ASP A 738 52.55 -53.71 31.87
N VAL A 739 52.68 -54.69 30.95
CA VAL A 739 51.83 -55.82 30.49
C VAL A 739 50.34 -55.67 30.15
N GLY A 740 49.94 -56.07 28.93
CA GLY A 740 48.60 -56.62 28.64
C GLY A 740 48.11 -56.53 27.18
N GLU A 741 48.19 -57.63 26.41
CA GLU A 741 47.64 -57.73 25.03
C GLU A 741 46.11 -58.01 25.00
N PRO A 742 45.42 -57.84 23.84
CA PRO A 742 43.99 -57.51 23.81
C PRO A 742 43.04 -58.72 23.80
N THR A 743 41.83 -58.53 24.34
CA THR A 743 40.71 -59.47 24.17
C THR A 743 39.69 -58.92 23.16
N GLN A 744 39.50 -59.62 22.04
CA GLN A 744 38.42 -59.33 21.10
C GLN A 744 37.05 -59.72 21.69
N ILE A 745 36.03 -58.90 21.44
CA ILE A 745 34.63 -59.30 21.61
C ILE A 745 33.90 -59.17 20.27
N TYR A 746 33.33 -60.29 19.83
CA TYR A 746 32.54 -60.45 18.62
C TYR A 746 31.04 -60.39 18.97
N VAL A 747 30.25 -59.68 18.17
CA VAL A 747 28.77 -59.71 18.19
C VAL A 747 28.28 -59.75 16.74
N PRO A 748 27.34 -60.64 16.36
CA PRO A 748 27.08 -61.00 14.96
C PRO A 748 26.12 -60.05 14.24
N ALA A 749 26.18 -60.09 12.90
CA ALA A 749 25.19 -59.44 12.04
C ALA A 749 23.87 -60.23 11.98
N ALA A 750 22.74 -59.52 11.93
CA ALA A 750 21.41 -60.10 11.79
C ALA A 750 20.77 -59.69 10.44
N ASP A 751 20.45 -60.71 9.65
CA ASP A 751 19.36 -60.87 8.68
C ASP A 751 18.82 -59.64 7.93
N ALA A 752 19.06 -59.63 6.61
CA ALA A 752 18.33 -58.81 5.65
C ALA A 752 17.19 -59.61 4.99
N PRO A 753 15.97 -59.05 4.83
CA PRO A 753 14.90 -59.68 4.08
C PRO A 753 15.01 -59.43 2.57
N THR A 754 15.29 -60.52 1.85
CA THR A 754 14.83 -60.93 0.52
C THR A 754 14.16 -59.89 -0.41
N GLN A 755 14.74 -59.69 -1.60
CA GLN A 755 14.07 -59.08 -2.76
C GLN A 755 12.82 -59.86 -3.17
N ILE A 756 11.73 -59.15 -3.46
CA ILE A 756 10.62 -59.68 -4.27
C ILE A 756 10.68 -58.98 -5.62
N ASP A 757 10.74 -59.79 -6.67
CA ASP A 757 10.74 -59.41 -8.09
C ASP A 757 9.44 -59.91 -8.72
N PHE A 758 8.77 -59.06 -9.50
CA PHE A 758 7.60 -59.40 -10.31
C PHE A 758 7.41 -58.40 -11.46
N ASP A 759 8.13 -58.62 -12.55
CA ASP A 759 7.58 -58.34 -13.89
C ASP A 759 6.43 -59.35 -14.16
N ASP A 760 5.20 -58.89 -14.45
CA ASP A 760 4.50 -59.32 -15.67
C ASP A 760 3.30 -58.43 -16.11
N ALA A 761 3.24 -58.24 -17.43
CA ALA A 761 2.12 -58.02 -18.35
C ALA A 761 0.79 -57.26 -18.03
N THR A 762 0.68 -56.07 -18.66
CA THR A 762 -0.35 -55.65 -19.67
C THR A 762 -1.87 -55.50 -19.37
N GLN A 763 -2.49 -54.59 -20.17
CA GLN A 763 -3.94 -54.37 -20.42
C GLN A 763 -4.76 -53.86 -19.20
N ILE A 764 -5.75 -52.96 -19.30
CA ILE A 764 -6.52 -52.29 -20.39
C ILE A 764 -6.81 -50.82 -19.93
N ASP A 765 -7.33 -49.83 -20.69
CA ASP A 765 -7.81 -49.70 -22.09
C ASP A 765 -7.65 -48.22 -22.57
N ARG A 766 -8.44 -47.74 -23.54
CA ARG A 766 -8.62 -46.33 -23.94
C ARG A 766 -10.09 -45.90 -23.94
N SER A 767 -10.43 -44.81 -23.25
CA SER A 767 -11.66 -44.04 -23.56
C SER A 767 -11.50 -42.54 -23.26
N TYR A 768 -12.06 -41.74 -24.16
CA TYR A 768 -12.16 -40.27 -24.18
C TYR A 768 -12.88 -39.72 -22.91
N VAL A 769 -12.81 -38.42 -22.54
CA VAL A 769 -13.46 -37.27 -23.23
C VAL A 769 -12.81 -35.91 -22.86
N ASN A 770 -12.97 -34.95 -23.78
CA ASN A 770 -12.51 -33.55 -23.75
C ASN A 770 -13.42 -32.65 -22.89
N PRO A 771 -12.89 -31.73 -22.04
CA PRO A 771 -13.72 -30.86 -21.21
C PRO A 771 -14.05 -29.52 -21.91
N SER A 772 -15.17 -29.49 -22.63
CA SER A 772 -15.83 -28.24 -23.05
C SER A 772 -17.32 -28.51 -23.19
N ASP A 773 -18.11 -28.05 -22.21
CA ASP A 773 -19.54 -27.71 -22.27
C ASP A 773 -20.14 -27.81 -20.85
N PHE A 774 -20.24 -26.69 -20.15
CA PHE A 774 -21.20 -26.49 -19.07
C PHE A 774 -21.61 -25.01 -19.02
N ASP A 775 -22.52 -24.66 -19.93
CA ASP A 775 -23.48 -23.58 -19.72
C ASP A 775 -24.45 -24.01 -18.62
N SER A 776 -24.89 -23.07 -17.78
CA SER A 776 -25.87 -23.30 -16.72
C SER A 776 -26.77 -22.08 -16.54
N THR A 777 -27.56 -21.78 -17.56
CA THR A 777 -28.75 -20.95 -17.46
C THR A 777 -29.98 -21.75 -17.06
N GLN A 778 -30.89 -21.10 -16.32
CA GLN A 778 -32.23 -21.55 -15.92
C GLN A 778 -32.36 -22.77 -14.98
N TYR A 779 -32.81 -22.49 -13.74
CA TYR A 779 -34.16 -22.88 -13.31
C TYR A 779 -34.77 -21.76 -12.45
N MET A 780 -36.01 -21.39 -12.76
CA MET A 780 -36.83 -20.43 -12.01
C MET A 780 -38.04 -21.16 -11.40
N GLU A 781 -38.60 -20.55 -10.36
CA GLU A 781 -39.96 -20.77 -9.81
C GLU A 781 -40.33 -22.15 -9.25
N SER A 782 -40.53 -22.21 -7.93
CA SER A 782 -41.90 -22.11 -7.37
C SER A 782 -41.88 -22.19 -5.83
N GLY A 783 -42.79 -21.46 -5.17
CA GLY A 783 -43.09 -21.63 -3.75
C GLY A 783 -42.93 -20.38 -2.88
N ASP A 784 -43.82 -19.41 -3.05
CA ASP A 784 -44.20 -18.53 -1.94
C ASP A 784 -44.91 -19.37 -0.86
N ASP A 785 -44.61 -19.14 0.42
CA ASP A 785 -45.60 -18.63 1.39
C ASP A 785 -45.04 -18.59 2.82
N ASP A 786 -44.90 -17.35 3.28
CA ASP A 786 -45.33 -16.83 4.58
C ASP A 786 -44.59 -17.08 5.91
N GLU A 787 -44.73 -16.01 6.69
CA GLU A 787 -44.78 -15.86 8.14
C GLU A 787 -43.50 -15.73 9.01
N SER A 788 -43.57 -14.62 9.75
CA SER A 788 -42.61 -14.05 10.68
C SER A 788 -42.39 -14.80 11.99
N ASP A 789 -41.45 -14.26 12.78
CA ASP A 789 -41.20 -14.50 14.22
C ASP A 789 -40.22 -15.64 14.58
N ARG A 790 -38.96 -15.26 14.83
CA ARG A 790 -38.47 -15.22 16.23
C ARG A 790 -37.13 -14.51 16.44
N THR A 791 -37.08 -13.75 17.53
CA THR A 791 -35.84 -13.25 18.12
C THR A 791 -35.40 -14.09 19.32
N LYS A 792 -34.08 -14.06 19.60
CA LYS A 792 -33.38 -14.39 20.88
C LYS A 792 -32.98 -15.86 21.19
N ARG A 793 -31.72 -15.94 21.67
CA ARG A 793 -31.01 -17.07 22.36
C ARG A 793 -30.59 -18.25 21.46
N GLY A 794 -29.38 -18.80 21.59
CA GLY A 794 -28.22 -18.35 22.37
C GLY A 794 -27.06 -19.37 22.39
N SER A 795 -25.86 -18.87 22.70
CA SER A 795 -24.79 -19.43 23.56
C SER A 795 -24.51 -20.96 23.60
N ARG A 796 -23.21 -21.28 23.48
CA ARG A 796 -22.55 -22.62 23.48
C ARG A 796 -22.69 -23.32 22.12
N ILE A 797 -21.65 -23.96 21.58
CA ILE A 797 -20.39 -24.46 22.17
C ILE A 797 -19.17 -23.74 21.60
#